data_AF-A0A922DTA8-F1
#
_entry.id   AF-A0A922DTA8-F1
#
_cell.length_a   1.000
_cell.length_b   1.000
_cell.length_c   1.000
_cell.angle_alpha   90.00
_cell.angle_beta   90.00
_cell.angle_gamma   90.00
#
_symmetry.space_group_name_H-M   'P 1'
#
loop_
_entity.id
_entity.type
_entity.pdbx_description
1 polymer ?
#
loop_
_entity_poly.entity_id
_entity_poly.type
_entity_poly.pdbx_seq_one_letter_code
_entity_poly.pdbx_strand_id
1 'polypeptide(L)'
;MTRSSASSKKQQKRGVDFKKIKRKIGRKLPPPKNATNTEIKSKAIILPEQSVASEKQGLAVNKKGLTLKELLQQTSHHNPKVRRDALIGIRDLFLKHPAELTLHKYAVIEKLRERISDDDKMVRETLYQLFKSVIFPSCKQDNQGLFTSLIMAYIFNAMTHLSIDIRLMAFKFLDLVVENHSPSFLLYAEKILQSYGDILRKNQFYLHDKGKLKNVLAGLMRCLSLVPCNKREVDSCENNDAGQGMLHAFEPDMPVESAGLPLIVEKLKDLVPILVNCFQDFISLVHTMPLLDVQSFDCLVGILQSIDIAVRSFIYGTSKGKSEYELSHGESDVTVRDEAISSLLMKKVLVVFPLSPAHQLSEKDVDRYFIFNVLITGILLQFSEWICPPADVLEKFLEFIENALLGKICSGTRFGKAVWEKHLLSLLPFFPKLLLQVVSNWRSRLLQAFTKTFRDCHPESSLKLACLSTIEDMLIPKEDGPCLDASDPEILDHQIAWIRELSPLLILLGDKNPYCSQVVLRLQLRLGQCALVNSSFAWEYENMQYSLLEFYSTCRDDGDIYYGPFIRLPKDSQELSLCSLYYFSNLDSPLLRSIASCCLCPDLEPFILFRIVEVLHSAYTAGHIKITDHISFFITLLSRFKVFPENIYPVIQSDTEIGNRGTYKSVTSVVCSNLSQMGDTSLVFQMVEKVILGQMLLKPSLDNACAMLRMLAILDSKPTRLSEQSINTLSNFLSGYLIDVVHCIPEDHDEPNVSIPILRYYLLPCFFLFDRSHKLLDLVLRMMGSLITESSSLLFSPDYIRYATDSSSRTNAIVSVIVLMHRDVKVHKILSELKAETRNLLQKMLSLQSSEEINMTIEERHKIRRAFDKLKALTSANGLPAS
;
A
#
# COMPACT_ATOMS: atom_id res chain seq x y z
N MET A 1 -75.42 -59.08 19.59
CA MET A 1 -76.56 -59.93 19.17
C MET A 1 -77.83 -59.07 19.08
N THR A 2 -78.45 -59.07 17.90
CA THR A 2 -79.92 -59.00 17.59
C THR A 2 -80.82 -57.85 18.11
N ARG A 3 -81.24 -56.99 17.15
CA ARG A 3 -82.63 -56.57 16.74
C ARG A 3 -83.81 -57.25 17.47
N SER A 4 -85.04 -56.73 17.61
CA SER A 4 -85.78 -55.50 17.25
C SER A 4 -87.28 -55.69 17.63
N SER A 5 -88.09 -54.61 17.50
CA SER A 5 -89.57 -54.55 17.28
C SER A 5 -90.47 -54.36 18.50
N ALA A 6 -91.62 -53.67 18.46
CA ALA A 6 -92.19 -52.63 17.58
C ALA A 6 -93.47 -52.09 18.26
N SER A 7 -93.86 -50.85 17.93
CA SER A 7 -95.04 -50.16 18.43
C SER A 7 -96.37 -50.68 17.84
N SER A 8 -97.48 -50.55 18.59
CA SER A 8 -98.83 -50.47 18.01
C SER A 8 -99.62 -49.29 18.61
N LYS A 9 -100.14 -48.43 17.71
CA LYS A 9 -100.92 -47.21 17.98
C LYS A 9 -102.36 -47.55 18.37
N LYS A 10 -102.90 -46.89 19.42
CA LYS A 10 -104.34 -46.86 19.73
C LYS A 10 -105.02 -45.64 19.12
N GLN A 11 -106.14 -45.88 18.44
CA GLN A 11 -107.06 -44.88 17.86
C GLN A 11 -107.69 -43.98 18.93
N GLN A 12 -107.76 -42.67 18.67
CA GLN A 12 -108.46 -41.69 19.51
C GLN A 12 -109.90 -41.44 19.02
N LYS A 13 -110.83 -41.43 19.98
CA LYS A 13 -112.27 -41.12 19.82
C LYS A 13 -112.49 -39.62 19.55
N ARG A 14 -113.46 -39.30 18.68
CA ARG A 14 -113.93 -37.94 18.36
C ARG A 14 -114.60 -37.25 19.58
N GLY A 15 -114.33 -35.95 19.74
CA GLY A 15 -115.32 -34.93 20.11
C GLY A 15 -115.45 -34.51 21.59
N VAL A 16 -114.58 -33.63 22.07
CA VAL A 16 -114.97 -32.57 23.03
C VAL A 16 -114.22 -31.28 22.64
N ASP A 17 -114.87 -30.36 21.93
CA ASP A 17 -114.20 -29.23 21.26
C ASP A 17 -113.64 -28.17 22.23
N PHE A 18 -114.14 -28.12 23.48
CA PHE A 18 -113.60 -27.22 24.50
C PHE A 18 -113.32 -27.94 25.83
N LYS A 19 -112.09 -28.38 26.02
CA LYS A 19 -111.56 -28.68 27.36
C LYS A 19 -111.16 -27.39 28.07
N LYS A 20 -111.92 -26.99 29.11
CA LYS A 20 -111.51 -25.99 30.10
C LYS A 20 -110.46 -26.61 31.02
N ILE A 21 -109.25 -26.04 31.02
CA ILE A 21 -108.15 -26.47 31.91
C ILE A 21 -108.48 -26.01 33.34
N LYS A 22 -108.40 -26.91 34.32
CA LYS A 22 -108.64 -26.58 35.75
C LYS A 22 -107.62 -25.56 36.24
N ARG A 23 -108.11 -24.52 36.92
CA ARG A 23 -107.33 -23.41 37.48
C ARG A 23 -106.33 -23.93 38.53
N LYS A 24 -105.04 -23.65 38.35
CA LYS A 24 -104.03 -23.74 39.43
C LYS A 24 -103.79 -22.33 39.96
N ILE A 25 -104.08 -22.13 41.25
CA ILE A 25 -103.95 -20.85 41.95
C ILE A 25 -102.46 -20.46 42.02
N GLY A 26 -102.13 -19.19 41.73
CA GLY A 26 -100.77 -18.64 41.83
C GLY A 26 -99.94 -18.55 40.52
N ARG A 27 -100.45 -18.95 39.36
CA ARG A 27 -99.78 -18.74 38.05
C ARG A 27 -100.56 -17.76 37.16
N LYS A 28 -99.86 -16.89 36.40
CA LYS A 28 -100.48 -15.98 35.43
C LYS A 28 -101.38 -16.76 34.48
N LEU A 29 -102.60 -16.24 34.25
CA LEU A 29 -103.55 -16.87 33.35
C LEU A 29 -102.91 -17.04 31.96
N PRO A 30 -102.98 -18.23 31.33
CA PRO A 30 -102.57 -18.37 29.94
C PRO A 30 -103.46 -17.47 29.06
N PRO A 31 -102.90 -16.88 27.99
CA PRO A 31 -103.67 -16.08 27.04
C PRO A 31 -104.90 -16.85 26.55
N PRO A 32 -106.01 -16.17 26.25
CA PRO A 32 -107.21 -16.84 25.77
C PRO A 32 -106.89 -17.59 24.46
N LYS A 33 -107.60 -18.70 24.18
CA LYS A 33 -107.26 -19.61 23.08
C LYS A 33 -107.28 -18.97 21.68
N ASN A 34 -107.87 -17.78 21.55
CA ASN A 34 -107.92 -16.96 20.35
C ASN A 34 -106.76 -15.92 20.27
N ALA A 35 -105.82 -15.92 21.21
CA ALA A 35 -104.67 -15.02 21.19
C ALA A 35 -103.59 -15.54 20.22
N THR A 36 -103.35 -14.80 19.15
CA THR A 36 -102.25 -15.05 18.21
C THR A 36 -100.92 -14.70 18.87
N ASN A 37 -99.99 -15.66 18.93
CA ASN A 37 -98.63 -15.39 19.41
C ASN A 37 -97.82 -14.70 18.31
N THR A 38 -97.42 -13.45 18.53
CA THR A 38 -96.65 -12.63 17.60
C THR A 38 -95.13 -12.71 17.81
N GLU A 39 -94.63 -13.59 18.69
CA GLU A 39 -93.19 -13.79 18.86
C GLU A 39 -92.60 -14.63 17.72
N ILE A 40 -92.08 -13.94 16.70
CA ILE A 40 -91.30 -14.54 15.62
C ILE A 40 -89.81 -14.42 15.96
N LYS A 41 -89.09 -15.55 15.99
CA LYS A 41 -87.63 -15.57 16.15
C LYS A 41 -86.96 -15.97 14.84
N SER A 42 -86.27 -15.02 14.22
CA SER A 42 -85.42 -15.25 13.05
C SER A 42 -83.94 -15.16 13.42
N LYS A 43 -83.12 -16.12 12.96
CA LYS A 43 -81.65 -16.03 13.00
C LYS A 43 -81.12 -15.87 11.58
N ALA A 44 -80.20 -14.94 11.38
CA ALA A 44 -79.54 -14.75 10.10
C ALA A 44 -78.63 -15.95 9.77
N ILE A 45 -78.66 -16.41 8.53
CA ILE A 45 -77.70 -17.40 8.00
C ILE A 45 -76.44 -16.64 7.62
N ILE A 46 -75.32 -16.92 8.29
CA ILE A 46 -74.01 -16.36 7.94
C ILE A 46 -73.32 -17.36 7.00
N LEU A 47 -73.24 -17.00 5.73
CA LEU A 47 -72.46 -17.74 4.73
C LEU A 47 -70.98 -17.31 4.83
N PRO A 48 -70.02 -18.25 4.82
CA PRO A 48 -68.61 -17.89 4.75
C PRO A 48 -68.31 -17.22 3.40
N GLU A 49 -67.62 -16.08 3.45
CA GLU A 49 -67.25 -15.32 2.25
C GLU A 49 -66.34 -16.16 1.33
N GLN A 50 -66.72 -16.27 0.06
CA GLN A 50 -65.89 -16.86 -0.98
C GLN A 50 -65.05 -15.74 -1.60
N SER A 51 -63.72 -15.93 -1.72
CA SER A 51 -62.71 -14.94 -2.17
C SER A 51 -63.01 -14.26 -3.53
N VAL A 52 -63.93 -14.81 -4.32
CA VAL A 52 -64.41 -14.24 -5.58
C VAL A 52 -65.30 -13.00 -5.37
N ALA A 53 -65.92 -12.85 -4.19
CA ALA A 53 -66.83 -11.76 -3.86
C ALA A 53 -66.17 -10.60 -3.08
N SER A 54 -64.90 -10.73 -2.69
CA SER A 54 -64.18 -9.67 -1.97
C SER A 54 -63.70 -8.59 -2.97
N GLU A 55 -64.01 -7.32 -2.73
CA GLU A 55 -63.45 -6.21 -3.51
C GLU A 55 -61.92 -6.14 -3.30
N LYS A 56 -61.15 -6.52 -4.32
CA LYS A 56 -59.67 -6.47 -4.31
C LYS A 56 -59.10 -5.18 -4.95
N GLN A 57 -59.94 -4.17 -5.18
CA GLN A 57 -59.50 -2.89 -5.74
C GLN A 57 -58.55 -2.19 -4.75
N GLY A 58 -57.34 -1.88 -5.20
CA GLY A 58 -56.29 -1.23 -4.39
C GLY A 58 -55.36 -2.18 -3.61
N LEU A 59 -55.60 -3.50 -3.62
CA LEU A 59 -54.71 -4.47 -2.96
C LEU A 59 -53.66 -5.03 -3.93
N ALA A 60 -52.44 -5.22 -3.45
CA ALA A 60 -51.38 -5.87 -4.22
C ALA A 60 -51.72 -7.35 -4.46
N VAL A 61 -51.74 -7.75 -5.74
CA VAL A 61 -52.06 -9.12 -6.16
C VAL A 61 -51.04 -9.68 -7.13
N ASN A 62 -50.82 -10.98 -7.06
CA ASN A 62 -49.95 -11.70 -7.99
C ASN A 62 -50.65 -11.89 -9.36
N LYS A 63 -49.96 -12.55 -10.31
CA LYS A 63 -50.51 -12.83 -11.65
C LYS A 63 -51.81 -13.65 -11.66
N LYS A 64 -52.11 -14.36 -10.58
CA LYS A 64 -53.33 -15.17 -10.40
C LYS A 64 -54.42 -14.44 -9.60
N GLY A 65 -54.25 -13.15 -9.31
CA GLY A 65 -55.22 -12.35 -8.55
C GLY A 65 -55.30 -12.69 -7.05
N LEU A 66 -54.24 -13.30 -6.50
CA LEU A 66 -54.14 -13.65 -5.08
C LEU A 66 -53.34 -12.60 -4.32
N THR A 67 -53.86 -12.21 -3.15
CA THR A 67 -53.22 -11.30 -2.20
C THR A 67 -52.10 -12.00 -1.41
N LEU A 68 -51.23 -11.22 -0.75
CA LEU A 68 -50.17 -11.78 0.10
C LEU A 68 -50.74 -12.71 1.19
N LYS A 69 -51.83 -12.32 1.84
CA LYS A 69 -52.49 -13.11 2.90
C LYS A 69 -52.98 -14.47 2.41
N GLU A 70 -53.63 -14.50 1.24
CA GLU A 70 -54.12 -15.73 0.61
C GLU A 70 -52.95 -16.66 0.24
N LEU A 71 -51.87 -16.08 -0.30
CA LEU A 71 -50.68 -16.83 -0.67
C LEU A 71 -49.95 -17.41 0.55
N LEU A 72 -49.75 -16.62 1.61
CA LEU A 72 -49.15 -17.10 2.86
C LEU A 72 -49.97 -18.24 3.46
N GLN A 73 -51.30 -18.18 3.42
CA GLN A 73 -52.15 -19.28 3.90
C GLN A 73 -51.98 -20.55 3.06
N GLN A 74 -51.83 -20.43 1.73
CA GLN A 74 -51.61 -21.57 0.84
C GLN A 74 -50.25 -22.25 1.05
N THR A 75 -49.27 -21.57 1.65
CA THR A 75 -47.98 -22.20 1.99
C THR A 75 -48.11 -23.30 3.05
N SER A 76 -49.18 -23.35 3.85
CA SER A 76 -49.42 -24.41 4.83
C SER A 76 -50.35 -25.53 4.33
N HIS A 77 -50.69 -25.53 3.03
CA HIS A 77 -51.61 -26.52 2.46
C HIS A 77 -51.01 -27.94 2.44
N HIS A 78 -51.83 -28.98 2.63
CA HIS A 78 -51.36 -30.37 2.66
C HIS A 78 -50.72 -30.84 1.34
N ASN A 79 -51.19 -30.33 0.19
CA ASN A 79 -50.64 -30.65 -1.13
C ASN A 79 -49.35 -29.85 -1.43
N PRO A 80 -48.20 -30.51 -1.70
CA PRO A 80 -46.92 -29.85 -1.95
C PRO A 80 -46.91 -28.98 -3.22
N LYS A 81 -47.68 -29.35 -4.27
CA LYS A 81 -47.78 -28.53 -5.49
C LYS A 81 -48.39 -27.16 -5.19
N VAL A 82 -49.44 -27.13 -4.35
CA VAL A 82 -50.09 -25.89 -3.92
C VAL A 82 -49.14 -25.04 -3.09
N ARG A 83 -48.39 -25.64 -2.15
CA ARG A 83 -47.38 -24.92 -1.37
C ARG A 83 -46.31 -24.30 -2.26
N ARG A 84 -45.76 -25.06 -3.20
CA ARG A 84 -44.75 -24.59 -4.16
C ARG A 84 -45.26 -23.45 -5.03
N ASP A 85 -46.46 -23.61 -5.60
CA ASP A 85 -47.08 -22.59 -6.45
C ASP A 85 -47.39 -21.31 -5.66
N ALA A 86 -47.74 -21.43 -4.37
CA ALA A 86 -47.89 -20.29 -3.47
C ALA A 86 -46.56 -19.56 -3.27
N LEU A 87 -45.44 -20.26 -3.04
CA LEU A 87 -44.10 -19.65 -2.93
C LEU A 87 -43.68 -18.91 -4.21
N ILE A 88 -43.93 -19.50 -5.38
CA ILE A 88 -43.71 -18.83 -6.68
C ILE A 88 -44.61 -17.60 -6.80
N GLY A 89 -45.87 -17.72 -6.38
CA GLY A 89 -46.84 -16.62 -6.35
C GLY A 89 -46.41 -15.46 -5.45
N ILE A 90 -45.80 -15.75 -4.30
CA ILE A 90 -45.22 -14.76 -3.37
C ILE A 90 -44.03 -14.06 -4.02
N ARG A 91 -43.14 -14.82 -4.67
CA ARG A 91 -42.02 -14.25 -5.42
C ARG A 91 -42.49 -13.26 -6.49
N ASP A 92 -43.47 -13.67 -7.30
CA ASP A 92 -44.03 -12.85 -8.37
C ASP A 92 -44.74 -11.60 -7.81
N LEU A 93 -45.40 -11.70 -6.65
CA LEU A 93 -46.01 -10.57 -5.96
C LEU A 93 -44.97 -9.53 -5.56
N PHE A 94 -43.89 -9.93 -4.88
CA PHE A 94 -42.86 -9.00 -4.40
C PHE A 94 -42.05 -8.37 -5.52
N LEU A 95 -41.80 -9.08 -6.62
CA LEU A 95 -41.17 -8.49 -7.79
C LEU A 95 -42.05 -7.41 -8.45
N LYS A 96 -43.38 -7.57 -8.40
CA LYS A 96 -44.34 -6.61 -8.94
C LYS A 96 -44.63 -5.45 -7.98
N HIS A 97 -44.63 -5.72 -6.67
CA HIS A 97 -44.96 -4.78 -5.61
C HIS A 97 -43.92 -4.87 -4.46
N PRO A 98 -42.70 -4.33 -4.61
CA PRO A 98 -41.63 -4.46 -3.60
C PRO A 98 -41.99 -3.88 -2.22
N ALA A 99 -42.80 -2.81 -2.19
CA ALA A 99 -43.23 -2.15 -0.95
C ALA A 99 -44.01 -3.09 0.00
N GLU A 100 -44.70 -4.11 -0.53
CA GLU A 100 -45.42 -5.10 0.27
C GLU A 100 -44.49 -5.92 1.16
N LEU A 101 -43.29 -6.23 0.66
CA LEU A 101 -42.29 -6.96 1.43
C LEU A 101 -41.75 -6.09 2.57
N THR A 102 -41.47 -4.82 2.31
CA THR A 102 -41.00 -3.88 3.34
C THR A 102 -42.04 -3.71 4.45
N LEU A 103 -43.33 -3.61 4.08
CA LEU A 103 -44.43 -3.43 5.03
C LEU A 103 -44.73 -4.69 5.86
N HIS A 104 -44.63 -5.88 5.26
CA HIS A 104 -45.04 -7.15 5.88
C HIS A 104 -43.89 -8.12 6.16
N LYS A 105 -42.63 -7.68 6.13
CA LYS A 105 -41.42 -8.51 6.27
C LYS A 105 -41.50 -9.55 7.38
N TYR A 106 -41.81 -9.16 8.61
CA TYR A 106 -41.82 -10.08 9.75
C TYR A 106 -42.91 -11.13 9.64
N ALA A 107 -44.13 -10.75 9.25
CA ALA A 107 -45.24 -11.71 9.07
C ALA A 107 -44.95 -12.72 7.94
N VAL A 108 -44.29 -12.26 6.87
CA VAL A 108 -43.85 -13.12 5.77
C VAL A 108 -42.81 -14.12 6.28
N ILE A 109 -41.77 -13.66 6.98
CA ILE A 109 -40.71 -14.53 7.52
C ILE A 109 -41.28 -15.54 8.51
N GLU A 110 -42.15 -15.09 9.42
CA GLU A 110 -42.74 -15.92 10.45
C GLU A 110 -43.50 -17.12 9.88
N LYS A 111 -44.13 -16.95 8.73
CA LYS A 111 -44.84 -18.01 8.01
C LYS A 111 -43.92 -18.85 7.13
N LEU A 112 -43.04 -18.21 6.37
CA LEU A 112 -42.17 -18.89 5.43
C LEU A 112 -41.10 -19.76 6.10
N ARG A 113 -40.61 -19.37 7.29
CA ARG A 113 -39.62 -20.15 8.06
C ARG A 113 -40.09 -21.57 8.40
N GLU A 114 -41.40 -21.79 8.55
CA GLU A 114 -41.97 -23.11 8.81
C GLU A 114 -41.72 -24.10 7.65
N ARG A 115 -41.47 -23.60 6.43
CA ARG A 115 -41.24 -24.41 5.24
C ARG A 115 -39.77 -24.81 5.04
N ILE A 116 -38.86 -24.38 5.92
CA ILE A 116 -37.45 -24.80 5.88
C ILE A 116 -37.34 -26.33 6.06
N SER A 117 -38.17 -26.89 6.93
CA SER A 117 -38.25 -28.33 7.21
C SER A 117 -39.36 -29.06 6.41
N ASP A 118 -39.83 -28.50 5.30
CA ASP A 118 -40.90 -29.13 4.51
C ASP A 118 -40.45 -30.50 3.95
N ASP A 119 -41.34 -31.49 3.92
CA ASP A 119 -41.00 -32.84 3.45
C ASP A 119 -40.63 -32.88 1.96
N ASP A 120 -41.24 -32.01 1.15
CA ASP A 120 -41.05 -31.99 -0.30
C ASP A 120 -39.79 -31.21 -0.70
N LYS A 121 -38.90 -31.86 -1.47
CA LYS A 121 -37.63 -31.27 -1.93
C LYS A 121 -37.83 -30.02 -2.77
N MET A 122 -38.83 -29.99 -3.66
CA MET A 122 -39.05 -28.88 -4.57
C MET A 122 -39.64 -27.68 -3.85
N VAL A 123 -40.48 -27.89 -2.83
CA VAL A 123 -40.95 -26.81 -1.95
C VAL A 123 -39.77 -26.16 -1.23
N ARG A 124 -38.86 -26.95 -0.65
CA ARG A 124 -37.66 -26.44 0.02
C ARG A 124 -36.74 -25.65 -0.91
N GLU A 125 -36.47 -26.16 -2.11
CA GLU A 125 -35.63 -25.46 -3.09
C GLU A 125 -36.29 -24.16 -3.58
N THR A 126 -37.61 -24.18 -3.81
CA THR A 126 -38.35 -22.97 -4.22
C THR A 126 -38.32 -21.90 -3.12
N LEU A 127 -38.44 -22.32 -1.85
CA LEU A 127 -38.30 -21.44 -0.69
C LEU A 127 -36.88 -20.84 -0.64
N TYR A 128 -35.85 -21.68 -0.80
CA TYR A 128 -34.46 -21.24 -0.79
C TYR A 128 -34.19 -20.16 -1.85
N GLN A 129 -34.67 -20.38 -3.08
CA GLN A 129 -34.53 -19.40 -4.16
C GLN A 129 -35.28 -18.10 -3.87
N LEU A 130 -36.47 -18.16 -3.25
CA LEU A 130 -37.21 -16.97 -2.83
C LEU A 130 -36.43 -16.15 -1.79
N PHE A 131 -35.83 -16.82 -0.80
CA PHE A 131 -34.99 -16.15 0.19
C PHE A 131 -33.76 -15.50 -0.45
N LYS A 132 -33.02 -16.26 -1.27
CA LYS A 132 -31.79 -15.80 -1.94
C LYS A 132 -32.03 -14.62 -2.88
N SER A 133 -33.07 -14.68 -3.71
CA SER A 133 -33.25 -13.72 -4.82
C SER A 133 -34.09 -12.50 -4.48
N VAL A 134 -34.96 -12.58 -3.46
CA VAL A 134 -35.92 -11.50 -3.16
C VAL A 134 -35.85 -11.05 -1.71
N ILE A 135 -35.95 -11.96 -0.75
CA ILE A 135 -36.11 -11.59 0.67
C ILE A 135 -34.83 -10.95 1.22
N PHE A 136 -33.68 -11.64 1.14
CA PHE A 136 -32.41 -11.12 1.67
C PHE A 136 -31.95 -9.80 1.00
N PRO A 137 -31.95 -9.68 -0.35
CA PRO A 137 -31.56 -8.43 -1.00
C PRO A 137 -32.41 -7.21 -0.58
N SER A 138 -33.69 -7.42 -0.26
CA SER A 138 -34.61 -6.35 0.12
C SER A 138 -34.51 -5.94 1.60
N CYS A 139 -33.78 -6.70 2.43
CA CYS A 139 -33.70 -6.49 3.88
C CYS A 139 -32.34 -5.92 4.36
N LYS A 140 -31.49 -5.39 3.47
CA LYS A 140 -30.10 -5.00 3.79
C LYS A 140 -29.94 -3.85 4.79
N GLN A 141 -30.93 -2.98 5.00
CA GLN A 141 -30.77 -1.74 5.81
C GLN A 141 -31.48 -1.75 7.18
N ASP A 142 -32.26 -2.79 7.52
CA ASP A 142 -33.14 -2.79 8.71
C ASP A 142 -32.80 -3.92 9.71
N ASN A 143 -32.77 -3.62 11.02
CA ASN A 143 -32.83 -4.55 12.19
C ASN A 143 -32.59 -6.05 11.91
N GLN A 144 -31.41 -6.39 11.35
CA GLN A 144 -31.09 -7.72 10.85
C GLN A 144 -31.02 -8.78 11.95
N GLY A 145 -30.77 -8.36 13.20
CA GLY A 145 -30.73 -9.26 14.37
C GLY A 145 -32.06 -9.98 14.63
N LEU A 146 -33.20 -9.27 14.56
CA LEU A 146 -34.53 -9.87 14.79
C LEU A 146 -34.95 -10.77 13.62
N PHE A 147 -34.66 -10.34 12.38
CA PHE A 147 -34.86 -11.17 11.19
C PHE A 147 -34.11 -12.51 11.32
N THR A 148 -32.83 -12.42 11.70
CA THR A 148 -31.95 -13.59 11.80
C THR A 148 -32.39 -14.52 12.92
N SER A 149 -32.73 -14.00 14.11
CA SER A 149 -33.15 -14.83 15.25
C SER A 149 -34.41 -15.65 14.95
N LEU A 150 -35.37 -15.07 14.21
CA LEU A 150 -36.62 -15.76 13.84
C LEU A 150 -36.39 -16.96 12.92
N ILE A 151 -35.42 -16.87 12.01
CA ILE A 151 -35.11 -17.93 11.04
C ILE A 151 -34.18 -18.97 11.66
N MET A 152 -33.20 -18.54 12.45
CA MET A 152 -32.18 -19.43 13.03
C MET A 152 -32.78 -20.55 13.88
N ALA A 153 -33.86 -20.29 14.63
CA ALA A 153 -34.56 -21.34 15.39
C ALA A 153 -35.07 -22.49 14.50
N TYR A 154 -35.60 -22.17 13.31
CA TYR A 154 -36.10 -23.17 12.36
C TYR A 154 -34.96 -23.85 11.60
N ILE A 155 -33.89 -23.12 11.30
CA ILE A 155 -32.66 -23.70 10.75
C ILE A 155 -32.10 -24.75 11.72
N PHE A 156 -31.96 -24.43 13.01
CA PHE A 156 -31.46 -25.39 14.01
C PHE A 156 -32.36 -26.62 14.14
N ASN A 157 -33.68 -26.43 14.17
CA ASN A 157 -34.62 -27.55 14.17
C ASN A 157 -34.47 -28.43 12.90
N ALA A 158 -34.24 -27.82 11.74
CA ALA A 158 -34.00 -28.53 10.48
C ALA A 158 -32.64 -29.24 10.45
N MET A 159 -31.59 -28.67 11.08
CA MET A 159 -30.26 -29.29 11.18
C MET A 159 -30.27 -30.58 12.01
N THR A 160 -31.20 -30.71 12.96
CA THR A 160 -31.39 -31.92 13.78
C THR A 160 -32.44 -32.89 13.21
N HIS A 161 -33.00 -32.61 12.03
CA HIS A 161 -34.06 -33.42 11.45
C HIS A 161 -33.60 -34.84 11.07
N LEU A 162 -34.48 -35.84 11.14
CA LEU A 162 -34.15 -37.25 10.84
C LEU A 162 -33.71 -37.44 9.37
N SER A 163 -34.35 -36.73 8.43
CA SER A 163 -34.03 -36.76 7.01
C SER A 163 -32.79 -35.92 6.67
N ILE A 164 -31.78 -36.56 6.07
CA ILE A 164 -30.51 -35.92 5.70
C ILE A 164 -30.68 -34.80 4.66
N ASP A 165 -31.62 -34.94 3.72
CA ASP A 165 -31.85 -33.94 2.68
C ASP A 165 -32.52 -32.67 3.23
N ILE A 166 -33.19 -32.76 4.39
CA ILE A 166 -33.70 -31.59 5.12
C ILE A 166 -32.55 -30.91 5.87
N ARG A 167 -31.70 -31.70 6.55
CA ARG A 167 -30.50 -31.18 7.23
C ARG A 167 -29.58 -30.42 6.27
N LEU A 168 -29.28 -31.00 5.11
CA LEU A 168 -28.43 -30.36 4.09
C LEU A 168 -29.02 -29.06 3.55
N MET A 169 -30.34 -29.00 3.40
CA MET A 169 -31.01 -27.75 3.02
C MET A 169 -30.88 -26.71 4.14
N ALA A 170 -30.97 -27.11 5.41
CA ALA A 170 -30.77 -26.20 6.54
C ALA A 170 -29.38 -25.54 6.51
N PHE A 171 -28.32 -26.29 6.19
CA PHE A 171 -26.97 -25.73 6.00
C PHE A 171 -26.90 -24.73 4.84
N LYS A 172 -27.61 -24.98 3.72
CA LYS A 172 -27.71 -23.98 2.65
C LYS A 172 -28.41 -22.70 3.12
N PHE A 173 -29.48 -22.81 3.91
CA PHE A 173 -30.14 -21.65 4.49
C PHE A 173 -29.25 -20.91 5.49
N LEU A 174 -28.45 -21.63 6.28
CA LEU A 174 -27.43 -21.02 7.15
C LEU A 174 -26.42 -20.23 6.32
N ASP A 175 -25.90 -20.82 5.24
CA ASP A 175 -24.95 -20.15 4.35
C ASP A 175 -25.52 -18.83 3.81
N LEU A 176 -26.79 -18.78 3.42
CA LEU A 176 -27.45 -17.53 3.00
C LEU A 176 -27.53 -16.50 4.13
N VAL A 177 -27.82 -16.93 5.37
CA VAL A 177 -27.86 -16.03 6.53
C VAL A 177 -26.48 -15.43 6.77
N VAL A 178 -25.44 -16.25 6.76
CA VAL A 178 -24.05 -15.82 6.99
C VAL A 178 -23.55 -14.90 5.87
N GLU A 179 -23.86 -15.20 4.60
CA GLU A 179 -23.50 -14.35 3.44
C GLU A 179 -24.13 -12.95 3.50
N ASN A 180 -25.33 -12.81 4.08
CA ASN A 180 -26.05 -11.54 4.13
C ASN A 180 -25.91 -10.80 5.47
N HIS A 181 -25.52 -11.49 6.55
CA HIS A 181 -25.30 -10.92 7.89
C HIS A 181 -24.24 -11.72 8.66
N SER A 182 -22.96 -11.50 8.33
CA SER A 182 -21.80 -12.19 8.91
C SER A 182 -21.75 -12.24 10.45
N PRO A 183 -22.11 -11.16 11.20
CA PRO A 183 -22.08 -11.17 12.67
C PRO A 183 -22.98 -12.25 13.31
N SER A 184 -24.01 -12.73 12.59
CA SER A 184 -24.88 -13.80 13.09
C SER A 184 -24.16 -15.10 13.42
N PHE A 185 -23.03 -15.38 12.75
CA PHE A 185 -22.27 -16.58 13.04
C PHE A 185 -21.74 -16.58 14.48
N LEU A 186 -21.11 -15.49 14.92
CA LEU A 186 -20.51 -15.39 16.26
C LEU A 186 -21.56 -15.54 17.38
N LEU A 187 -22.77 -15.01 17.17
CA LEU A 187 -23.91 -15.11 18.08
C LEU A 187 -24.38 -16.56 18.32
N TYR A 188 -24.24 -17.45 17.32
CA TYR A 188 -24.72 -18.84 17.41
C TYR A 188 -23.63 -19.88 17.14
N ALA A 189 -22.35 -19.49 17.22
CA ALA A 189 -21.22 -20.30 16.81
C ALA A 189 -21.20 -21.68 17.49
N GLU A 190 -21.51 -21.75 18.78
CA GLU A 190 -21.59 -23.01 19.53
C GLU A 190 -22.54 -24.02 18.86
N LYS A 191 -23.80 -23.61 18.62
CA LYS A 191 -24.82 -24.49 18.03
C LYS A 191 -24.52 -24.82 16.57
N ILE A 192 -23.97 -23.86 15.83
CA ILE A 192 -23.58 -24.05 14.44
C ILE A 192 -22.45 -25.09 14.34
N LEU A 193 -21.37 -24.92 15.10
CA LEU A 193 -20.23 -25.83 15.11
C LEU A 193 -20.62 -27.23 15.60
N GLN A 194 -21.46 -27.32 16.64
CA GLN A 194 -22.03 -28.60 17.08
C GLN A 194 -22.82 -29.30 15.96
N SER A 195 -23.66 -28.55 15.24
CA SER A 195 -24.45 -29.08 14.13
C SER A 195 -23.58 -29.58 12.97
N TYR A 196 -22.50 -28.86 12.66
CA TYR A 196 -21.49 -29.32 11.70
C TYR A 196 -20.77 -30.59 12.19
N GLY A 197 -20.41 -30.67 13.47
CA GLY A 197 -19.85 -31.88 14.06
C GLY A 197 -20.79 -33.09 13.91
N ASP A 198 -22.09 -32.92 14.16
CA ASP A 198 -23.07 -34.00 14.10
C ASP A 198 -23.39 -34.48 12.68
N ILE A 199 -23.25 -33.62 11.66
CA ILE A 199 -23.38 -34.06 10.26
C ILE A 199 -22.11 -34.73 9.75
N LEU A 200 -20.93 -34.23 10.15
CA LEU A 200 -19.63 -34.78 9.76
C LEU A 200 -19.33 -36.13 10.43
N ARG A 201 -19.78 -36.36 11.67
CA ARG A 201 -19.69 -37.69 12.31
C ARG A 201 -20.42 -38.81 11.54
N LYS A 202 -21.38 -38.46 10.68
CA LYS A 202 -22.10 -39.39 9.80
C LYS A 202 -21.49 -39.46 8.40
N ASN A 203 -20.21 -39.14 8.25
CA ASN A 203 -19.44 -39.11 6.99
C ASN A 203 -19.59 -40.38 6.12
N GLN A 204 -19.80 -41.56 6.71
CA GLN A 204 -19.97 -42.83 5.98
C GLN A 204 -21.09 -42.77 4.93
N PHE A 205 -22.16 -42.02 5.18
CA PHE A 205 -23.25 -41.83 4.21
C PHE A 205 -22.85 -40.98 3.00
N TYR A 206 -21.84 -40.13 3.15
CA TYR A 206 -21.39 -39.19 2.13
C TYR A 206 -20.28 -39.74 1.24
N LEU A 207 -19.69 -40.89 1.60
CA LEU A 207 -18.73 -41.59 0.74
C LEU A 207 -19.36 -41.98 -0.62
N HIS A 208 -20.69 -42.15 -0.66
CA HIS A 208 -21.45 -42.43 -1.88
C HIS A 208 -21.92 -41.18 -2.66
N ASP A 209 -21.98 -39.99 -2.04
CA ASP A 209 -22.37 -38.72 -2.67
C ASP A 209 -21.42 -37.59 -2.20
N LYS A 210 -20.22 -37.59 -2.78
CA LYS A 210 -19.10 -36.71 -2.41
C LYS A 210 -19.45 -35.23 -2.62
N GLY A 211 -20.33 -34.93 -3.57
CA GLY A 211 -20.81 -33.57 -3.84
C GLY A 211 -21.59 -32.95 -2.67
N LYS A 212 -22.37 -33.76 -1.93
CA LYS A 212 -23.08 -33.28 -0.73
C LYS A 212 -22.11 -32.89 0.39
N LEU A 213 -21.07 -33.68 0.63
CA LEU A 213 -20.05 -33.38 1.64
C LEU A 213 -19.24 -32.14 1.29
N LYS A 214 -18.82 -32.01 0.02
CA LYS A 214 -18.14 -30.81 -0.47
C LYS A 214 -18.90 -29.53 -0.10
N ASN A 215 -20.21 -29.51 -0.31
CA ASN A 215 -21.04 -28.34 0.02
C ASN A 215 -21.10 -28.07 1.53
N VAL A 216 -21.18 -29.12 2.36
CA VAL A 216 -21.16 -28.98 3.82
C VAL A 216 -19.83 -28.40 4.29
N LEU A 217 -18.70 -28.92 3.78
CA LEU A 217 -17.36 -28.43 4.10
C LEU A 217 -17.15 -26.99 3.62
N ALA A 218 -17.64 -26.63 2.43
CA ALA A 218 -17.59 -25.27 1.93
C ALA A 218 -18.35 -24.28 2.83
N GLY A 219 -19.54 -24.66 3.32
CA GLY A 219 -20.29 -23.88 4.30
C GLY A 219 -19.56 -23.74 5.64
N LEU A 220 -18.98 -24.85 6.14
CA LEU A 220 -18.15 -24.83 7.35
C LEU A 220 -16.96 -23.90 7.20
N MET A 221 -16.21 -23.97 6.11
CA MET A 221 -15.06 -23.10 5.87
C MET A 221 -15.44 -21.61 5.85
N ARG A 222 -16.59 -21.26 5.25
CA ARG A 222 -17.11 -19.88 5.31
C ARG A 222 -17.38 -19.44 6.74
N CYS A 223 -18.03 -20.28 7.53
CA CYS A 223 -18.26 -20.02 8.96
C CYS A 223 -16.94 -19.85 9.72
N LEU A 224 -15.98 -20.76 9.53
CA LEU A 224 -14.69 -20.72 10.20
C LEU A 224 -13.84 -19.51 9.80
N SER A 225 -13.94 -19.04 8.55
CA SER A 225 -13.22 -17.84 8.09
C SER A 225 -13.67 -16.54 8.79
N LEU A 226 -14.83 -16.54 9.46
CA LEU A 226 -15.32 -15.43 10.26
C LEU A 226 -14.82 -15.48 11.72
N VAL A 227 -14.15 -16.56 12.14
CA VAL A 227 -13.52 -16.65 13.45
C VAL A 227 -12.25 -15.79 13.46
N PRO A 228 -12.03 -14.92 14.47
CA PRO A 228 -10.79 -14.19 14.60
C PRO A 228 -9.60 -15.14 14.68
N CYS A 229 -8.65 -14.99 13.76
CA CYS A 229 -7.38 -15.69 13.76
C CYS A 229 -6.26 -14.70 13.47
N ASN A 230 -5.05 -14.97 13.95
CA ASN A 230 -3.86 -14.21 13.54
C ASN A 230 -3.66 -14.40 12.03
N LYS A 231 -4.24 -13.52 11.22
CA LYS A 231 -3.74 -13.30 9.87
C LYS A 231 -2.42 -12.57 10.08
N ARG A 232 -1.31 -13.32 10.05
CA ARG A 232 -0.05 -12.70 9.64
C ARG A 232 -0.27 -12.34 8.18
N GLU A 233 -0.75 -11.12 7.94
CA GLU A 233 -0.99 -10.60 6.61
C GLU A 233 0.33 -10.64 5.84
N VAL A 234 0.43 -11.58 4.91
CA VAL A 234 1.07 -11.27 3.63
C VAL A 234 0.05 -10.34 2.98
N ASP A 235 0.34 -9.04 2.97
CA ASP A 235 -0.50 -8.03 2.34
C ASP A 235 -0.97 -8.53 0.98
N SER A 236 -2.23 -8.96 0.92
CA SER A 236 -2.89 -9.29 -0.32
C SER A 236 -3.15 -7.97 -1.01
N CYS A 237 -2.35 -7.73 -2.04
CA CYS A 237 -2.62 -6.81 -3.13
C CYS A 237 -4.09 -6.97 -3.57
N GLU A 238 -4.97 -6.08 -3.12
CA GLU A 238 -6.19 -5.58 -3.79
C GLU A 238 -7.03 -4.76 -2.79
N ASN A 239 -6.79 -3.45 -2.74
CA ASN A 239 -7.74 -2.43 -3.20
C ASN A 239 -7.19 -1.03 -2.91
N ASN A 240 -7.15 -0.23 -3.97
CA ASN A 240 -6.89 1.20 -3.93
C ASN A 240 -7.91 1.90 -3.03
N ASP A 241 -7.42 2.74 -2.12
CA ASP A 241 -7.90 4.11 -2.06
C ASP A 241 -6.73 5.03 -1.69
N ALA A 242 -6.47 5.98 -2.57
CA ALA A 242 -5.41 6.95 -2.45
C ALA A 242 -5.82 8.07 -1.48
N GLY A 243 -4.90 8.42 -0.57
CA GLY A 243 -4.80 9.75 0.02
C GLY A 243 -5.57 9.97 1.32
N GLN A 244 -4.88 9.81 2.46
CA GLN A 244 -4.91 10.77 3.58
C GLN A 244 -4.02 10.33 4.75
N GLY A 245 -3.00 11.14 5.06
CA GLY A 245 -2.60 11.46 6.44
C GLY A 245 -1.47 10.60 7.01
N MET A 246 -0.27 11.14 7.17
CA MET A 246 0.17 11.93 8.33
C MET A 246 0.18 11.12 9.64
N LEU A 247 1.39 11.06 10.20
CA LEU A 247 1.78 10.45 11.47
C LEU A 247 0.76 10.64 12.61
N HIS A 248 0.54 9.54 13.33
CA HIS A 248 -0.09 9.38 14.64
C HIS A 248 -1.60 9.69 14.78
N ALA A 249 -2.26 8.70 15.40
CA ALA A 249 -3.42 8.79 16.28
C ALA A 249 -4.77 8.28 15.72
N PHE A 250 -5.39 7.45 16.56
CA PHE A 250 -6.77 6.94 16.54
C PHE A 250 -7.11 5.86 15.50
N GLU A 251 -6.81 4.61 15.86
CA GLU A 251 -7.74 3.52 15.51
C GLU A 251 -9.08 3.78 16.23
N PRO A 252 -10.23 3.70 15.53
CA PRO A 252 -11.53 3.78 16.18
C PRO A 252 -11.80 2.47 16.93
N ASP A 253 -11.95 2.56 18.26
CA ASP A 253 -12.44 1.49 19.12
C ASP A 253 -13.73 0.88 18.56
N MET A 254 -13.63 -0.35 18.03
CA MET A 254 -14.79 -1.21 17.80
C MET A 254 -15.18 -1.90 19.12
N PRO A 255 -16.46 -1.92 19.49
CA PRO A 255 -16.88 -2.30 20.84
C PRO A 255 -16.77 -3.81 21.09
N VAL A 256 -16.08 -4.17 22.17
CA VAL A 256 -16.31 -5.30 23.11
C VAL A 256 -17.11 -6.50 22.55
N GLU A 257 -16.44 -7.42 21.84
CA GLU A 257 -16.98 -8.77 21.50
C GLU A 257 -16.03 -9.90 21.97
N SER A 258 -15.25 -9.70 23.04
CA SER A 258 -14.27 -10.68 23.54
C SER A 258 -14.88 -11.84 24.36
N ALA A 259 -16.14 -11.74 24.81
CA ALA A 259 -16.75 -12.72 25.72
C ALA A 259 -17.12 -14.07 25.07
N GLY A 260 -17.28 -14.13 23.75
CA GLY A 260 -17.68 -15.36 23.03
C GLY A 260 -16.52 -16.23 22.53
N LEU A 261 -15.30 -15.69 22.45
CA LEU A 261 -14.15 -16.35 21.83
C LEU A 261 -13.72 -17.65 22.56
N PRO A 262 -13.66 -17.72 23.90
CA PRO A 262 -13.25 -18.94 24.60
C PRO A 262 -14.21 -20.12 24.37
N LEU A 263 -15.52 -19.82 24.29
CA LEU A 263 -16.55 -20.82 24.04
C LEU A 263 -16.47 -21.39 22.61
N ILE A 264 -16.15 -20.54 21.64
CA ILE A 264 -15.90 -20.93 20.25
C ILE A 264 -14.68 -21.84 20.17
N VAL A 265 -13.59 -21.47 20.86
CA VAL A 265 -12.35 -22.26 20.93
C VAL A 265 -12.63 -23.66 21.47
N GLU A 266 -13.37 -23.81 22.58
CA GLU A 266 -13.75 -25.13 23.12
C GLU A 266 -14.55 -25.97 22.11
N LYS A 267 -15.49 -25.36 21.36
CA LYS A 267 -16.26 -26.10 20.35
C LYS A 267 -15.44 -26.48 19.12
N LEU A 268 -14.47 -25.66 18.75
CA LEU A 268 -13.49 -26.01 17.73
C LEU A 268 -12.60 -27.18 18.18
N LYS A 269 -12.23 -27.25 19.48
CA LYS A 269 -11.51 -28.39 20.05
C LYS A 269 -12.32 -29.69 19.92
N ASP A 270 -13.64 -29.65 20.12
CA ASP A 270 -14.53 -30.80 19.89
C ASP A 270 -14.63 -31.21 18.41
N LEU A 271 -14.52 -30.24 17.49
CA LEU A 271 -14.69 -30.44 16.05
C LEU A 271 -13.44 -31.05 15.38
N VAL A 272 -12.23 -30.68 15.83
CA VAL A 272 -10.97 -31.15 15.22
C VAL A 272 -10.86 -32.68 15.19
N PRO A 273 -11.15 -33.44 16.27
CA PRO A 273 -11.13 -34.90 16.21
C PRO A 273 -12.09 -35.49 15.18
N ILE A 274 -13.24 -34.86 14.96
CA ILE A 274 -14.23 -35.27 13.95
C ILE A 274 -13.63 -35.08 12.55
N LEU A 275 -13.05 -33.90 12.29
CA LEU A 275 -12.39 -33.59 11.01
C LEU A 275 -11.19 -34.52 10.73
N VAL A 276 -10.39 -34.83 11.74
CA VAL A 276 -9.26 -35.77 11.61
C VAL A 276 -9.75 -37.18 11.28
N ASN A 277 -10.85 -37.65 11.89
CA ASN A 277 -11.45 -38.94 11.53
C ASN A 277 -12.01 -38.91 10.10
N CYS A 278 -12.68 -37.82 9.68
CA CYS A 278 -13.11 -37.64 8.30
C CYS A 278 -11.93 -37.71 7.31
N PHE A 279 -10.79 -37.10 7.66
CA PHE A 279 -9.57 -37.18 6.86
C PHE A 279 -9.08 -38.63 6.72
N GLN A 280 -9.02 -39.40 7.81
CA GLN A 280 -8.59 -40.81 7.77
C GLN A 280 -9.49 -41.69 6.89
N ASP A 281 -10.81 -41.51 7.01
CA ASP A 281 -11.79 -42.27 6.22
C ASP A 281 -11.63 -41.96 4.72
N PHE A 282 -11.41 -40.69 4.36
CA PHE A 282 -11.20 -40.27 2.97
C PHE A 282 -9.84 -40.70 2.41
N ILE A 283 -8.77 -40.62 3.19
CA ILE A 283 -7.45 -41.12 2.77
C ILE A 283 -7.49 -42.61 2.48
N SER A 284 -8.13 -43.39 3.37
CA SER A 284 -8.30 -44.83 3.19
C SER A 284 -9.03 -45.14 1.89
N LEU A 285 -10.05 -44.34 1.54
CA LEU A 285 -10.74 -44.44 0.24
C LEU A 285 -9.81 -44.06 -0.92
N VAL A 286 -9.08 -42.95 -0.83
CA VAL A 286 -8.19 -42.48 -1.90
C VAL A 286 -7.07 -43.49 -2.21
N HIS A 287 -6.51 -44.17 -1.21
CA HIS A 287 -5.52 -45.22 -1.41
C HIS A 287 -6.06 -46.45 -2.16
N THR A 288 -7.38 -46.68 -2.14
CA THR A 288 -8.02 -47.77 -2.90
C THR A 288 -8.39 -47.36 -4.33
N MET A 289 -8.30 -46.08 -4.67
CA MET A 289 -8.72 -45.55 -5.97
C MET A 289 -7.54 -45.46 -6.96
N PRO A 290 -7.72 -45.88 -8.23
CA PRO A 290 -6.67 -45.80 -9.24
C PRO A 290 -6.42 -44.36 -9.75
N LEU A 291 -7.41 -43.47 -9.66
CA LEU A 291 -7.30 -42.05 -10.01
C LEU A 291 -8.09 -41.19 -9.00
N LEU A 292 -7.52 -40.05 -8.60
CA LEU A 292 -8.19 -39.13 -7.69
C LEU A 292 -9.25 -38.30 -8.43
N ASP A 293 -10.52 -38.43 -8.05
CA ASP A 293 -11.59 -37.60 -8.61
C ASP A 293 -11.62 -36.19 -7.98
N VAL A 294 -12.17 -35.22 -8.72
CA VAL A 294 -12.22 -33.80 -8.31
C VAL A 294 -13.00 -33.60 -7.01
N GLN A 295 -14.06 -34.37 -6.78
CA GLN A 295 -14.89 -34.20 -5.58
C GLN A 295 -14.17 -34.72 -4.33
N SER A 296 -13.44 -35.82 -4.43
CA SER A 296 -12.56 -36.32 -3.35
C SER A 296 -11.44 -35.33 -3.03
N PHE A 297 -10.83 -34.74 -4.05
CA PHE A 297 -9.83 -33.69 -3.88
C PHE A 297 -10.39 -32.48 -3.13
N ASP A 298 -11.52 -31.94 -3.58
CA ASP A 298 -12.17 -30.79 -2.93
C ASP A 298 -12.57 -31.09 -1.48
N CYS A 299 -13.03 -32.31 -1.18
CA CYS A 299 -13.38 -32.72 0.18
C CYS A 299 -12.13 -32.77 1.09
N LEU A 300 -11.03 -33.38 0.63
CA LEU A 300 -9.79 -33.46 1.40
C LEU A 300 -9.19 -32.07 1.67
N VAL A 301 -9.16 -31.20 0.65
CA VAL A 301 -8.73 -29.80 0.82
C VAL A 301 -9.62 -29.11 1.84
N GLY A 302 -10.94 -29.25 1.73
CA GLY A 302 -11.88 -28.61 2.66
C GLY A 302 -11.75 -29.10 4.10
N ILE A 303 -11.44 -30.39 4.31
CA ILE A 303 -11.17 -30.95 5.64
C ILE A 303 -9.88 -30.36 6.20
N LEU A 304 -8.78 -30.39 5.44
CA LEU A 304 -7.47 -29.87 5.88
C LEU A 304 -7.54 -28.37 6.19
N GLN A 305 -8.18 -27.57 5.34
CA GLN A 305 -8.37 -26.13 5.57
C GLN A 305 -9.25 -25.86 6.80
N SER A 306 -10.25 -26.69 7.07
CA SER A 306 -11.07 -26.56 8.29
C SER A 306 -10.26 -26.88 9.55
N ILE A 307 -9.37 -27.89 9.50
CA ILE A 307 -8.43 -28.20 10.58
C ILE A 307 -7.46 -27.03 10.78
N ASP A 308 -6.88 -26.52 9.70
CA ASP A 308 -5.94 -25.40 9.71
C ASP A 308 -6.53 -24.14 10.38
N ILE A 309 -7.74 -23.71 9.97
CA ILE A 309 -8.39 -22.54 10.57
C ILE A 309 -8.69 -22.78 12.06
N ALA A 310 -9.13 -24.00 12.42
CA ALA A 310 -9.38 -24.34 13.83
C ALA A 310 -8.09 -24.25 14.67
N VAL A 311 -6.97 -24.78 14.17
CA VAL A 311 -5.67 -24.74 14.84
C VAL A 311 -5.17 -23.30 14.99
N ARG A 312 -5.24 -22.47 13.94
CA ARG A 312 -4.88 -21.05 14.04
C ARG A 312 -5.72 -20.29 15.07
N SER A 313 -6.99 -20.64 15.18
CA SER A 313 -7.90 -20.04 16.17
C SER A 313 -7.54 -20.45 17.60
N PHE A 314 -7.05 -21.67 17.83
CA PHE A 314 -6.55 -22.11 19.14
C PHE A 314 -5.35 -21.28 19.60
N ILE A 315 -4.38 -21.07 18.69
CA ILE A 315 -3.16 -20.31 18.99
C ILE A 315 -3.48 -18.83 19.25
N TYR A 316 -4.43 -18.26 18.50
CA TYR A 316 -4.91 -16.89 18.74
C TYR A 316 -5.56 -16.74 20.11
N GLY A 317 -6.40 -17.70 20.52
CA GLY A 317 -7.05 -17.69 21.83
C GLY A 317 -6.06 -17.79 22.99
N THR A 318 -4.99 -18.57 22.86
CA THR A 318 -3.95 -18.72 23.90
C THR A 318 -2.99 -17.52 23.97
N SER A 319 -2.71 -16.82 22.87
CA SER A 319 -1.83 -15.65 22.88
C SER A 319 -2.49 -14.40 23.48
N LYS A 320 -3.78 -14.17 23.22
CA LYS A 320 -4.51 -13.01 23.78
C LYS A 320 -4.84 -13.19 25.27
N GLY A 321 -5.08 -14.43 25.71
CA GLY A 321 -5.32 -14.76 27.13
C GLY A 321 -4.12 -14.49 28.05
N LYS A 322 -2.89 -14.48 27.51
CA LYS A 322 -1.68 -14.13 28.27
C LYS A 322 -1.50 -12.61 28.46
N SER A 323 -2.22 -11.78 27.70
CA SER A 323 -2.03 -10.33 27.70
C SER A 323 -2.93 -9.56 28.67
N GLU A 324 -4.02 -10.16 29.19
CA GLU A 324 -5.04 -9.39 29.93
C GLU A 324 -5.30 -9.80 31.39
N TYR A 325 -4.77 -10.92 31.90
CA TYR A 325 -4.94 -11.27 33.32
C TYR A 325 -3.77 -12.11 33.85
N GLU A 326 -2.74 -11.47 34.40
CA GLU A 326 -1.93 -12.10 35.44
C GLU A 326 -2.55 -11.83 36.81
N LEU A 327 -3.05 -12.89 37.45
CA LEU A 327 -3.04 -13.19 38.91
C LEU A 327 -4.26 -14.06 39.27
N SER A 328 -4.04 -15.38 39.33
CA SER A 328 -4.42 -16.26 40.45
C SER A 328 -4.51 -17.72 39.97
N HIS A 329 -4.02 -18.62 40.82
CA HIS A 329 -3.81 -20.04 40.59
C HIS A 329 -4.93 -20.78 39.86
N GLY A 330 -4.54 -21.51 38.80
CA GLY A 330 -5.38 -22.43 38.04
C GLY A 330 -4.66 -23.06 36.85
N GLU A 331 -3.37 -23.37 36.96
CA GLU A 331 -2.65 -24.19 35.97
C GLU A 331 -3.09 -25.66 36.12
N SER A 332 -3.94 -26.18 35.22
CA SER A 332 -3.88 -27.61 34.86
C SER A 332 -4.80 -28.09 33.72
N ASP A 333 -5.82 -27.35 33.26
CA ASP A 333 -6.83 -27.97 32.35
C ASP A 333 -6.72 -27.55 30.87
N VAL A 334 -6.17 -26.36 30.58
CA VAL A 334 -6.04 -25.85 29.19
C VAL A 334 -4.83 -26.47 28.47
N THR A 335 -3.71 -26.67 29.18
CA THR A 335 -2.45 -27.23 28.62
C THR A 335 -2.55 -28.72 28.27
N VAL A 336 -3.27 -29.51 29.09
CA VAL A 336 -3.42 -30.97 28.90
C VAL A 336 -4.25 -31.32 27.66
N ARG A 337 -5.23 -30.48 27.28
CA ARG A 337 -6.10 -30.73 26.12
C ARG A 337 -5.47 -30.29 24.79
N ASP A 338 -4.58 -29.31 24.83
CA ASP A 338 -3.78 -28.87 23.67
C ASP A 338 -2.74 -29.94 23.30
N GLU A 339 -2.17 -30.63 24.29
CA GLU A 339 -1.31 -31.81 24.09
C GLU A 339 -2.08 -32.99 23.46
N ALA A 340 -3.36 -33.18 23.82
CA ALA A 340 -4.20 -34.25 23.26
C ALA A 340 -4.55 -34.04 21.78
N ILE A 341 -4.90 -32.81 21.37
CA ILE A 341 -5.18 -32.48 19.95
C ILE A 341 -3.90 -32.61 19.12
N SER A 342 -2.78 -32.13 19.65
CA SER A 342 -1.50 -32.23 18.99
C SER A 342 -1.06 -33.69 18.86
N SER A 343 -1.20 -34.50 19.92
CA SER A 343 -0.97 -35.95 19.88
C SER A 343 -1.88 -36.67 18.86
N LEU A 344 -3.14 -36.24 18.73
CA LEU A 344 -4.08 -36.79 17.74
C LEU A 344 -3.66 -36.49 16.30
N LEU A 345 -3.27 -35.24 16.00
CA LEU A 345 -2.77 -34.84 14.69
C LEU A 345 -1.48 -35.60 14.34
N MET A 346 -0.59 -35.77 15.31
CA MET A 346 0.64 -36.55 15.14
C MET A 346 0.35 -38.04 14.87
N LYS A 347 -0.55 -38.67 15.62
CA LYS A 347 -0.85 -40.11 15.45
C LYS A 347 -1.67 -40.43 14.20
N LYS A 348 -2.52 -39.51 13.74
CA LYS A 348 -3.43 -39.77 12.62
C LYS A 348 -3.02 -39.08 11.35
N VAL A 349 -2.73 -37.78 11.38
CA VAL A 349 -2.43 -37.01 10.15
C VAL A 349 -0.99 -37.23 9.72
N LEU A 350 -0.04 -37.12 10.65
CA LEU A 350 1.38 -37.20 10.33
C LEU A 350 1.83 -38.62 9.93
N VAL A 351 1.20 -39.68 10.46
CA VAL A 351 1.53 -41.08 10.07
C VAL A 351 1.33 -41.34 8.57
N VAL A 352 0.46 -40.58 7.92
CA VAL A 352 0.20 -40.69 6.47
C VAL A 352 1.09 -39.74 5.65
N PHE A 353 2.00 -39.01 6.29
CA PHE A 353 2.88 -38.06 5.62
C PHE A 353 4.21 -38.71 5.19
N PRO A 354 4.73 -38.41 3.98
CA PRO A 354 4.07 -37.69 2.90
C PRO A 354 2.99 -38.56 2.26
N LEU A 355 1.88 -37.95 1.86
CA LEU A 355 0.85 -38.61 1.07
C LEU A 355 1.43 -38.98 -0.29
N SER A 356 1.70 -40.26 -0.48
CA SER A 356 2.16 -40.85 -1.73
C SER A 356 1.06 -41.72 -2.35
N PRO A 357 0.86 -41.69 -3.68
CA PRO A 357 -0.09 -42.57 -4.34
C PRO A 357 0.34 -44.04 -4.29
N ALA A 358 -0.61 -44.95 -4.34
CA ALA A 358 -0.36 -46.39 -4.43
C ALA A 358 0.02 -46.86 -5.86
N HIS A 359 -0.18 -46.03 -6.89
CA HIS A 359 -0.06 -46.37 -8.31
C HIS A 359 0.61 -45.26 -9.15
N GLN A 360 0.97 -45.55 -10.41
CA GLN A 360 1.61 -44.60 -11.34
C GLN A 360 0.81 -43.29 -11.50
N LEU A 361 1.50 -42.16 -11.36
CA LEU A 361 0.91 -40.82 -11.32
C LEU A 361 0.61 -40.23 -12.71
N SER A 362 -0.57 -39.63 -12.86
CA SER A 362 -0.78 -38.58 -13.87
C SER A 362 -0.17 -37.27 -13.37
N GLU A 363 0.35 -36.41 -14.27
CA GLU A 363 0.91 -35.09 -13.93
C GLU A 363 -0.03 -34.24 -13.04
N LYS A 364 -1.35 -34.28 -13.30
CA LYS A 364 -2.35 -33.56 -12.50
C LYS A 364 -2.51 -34.09 -11.08
N ASP A 365 -2.26 -35.38 -10.88
CA ASP A 365 -2.35 -35.98 -9.54
C ASP A 365 -1.11 -35.64 -8.73
N VAL A 366 0.08 -35.52 -9.36
CA VAL A 366 1.30 -35.04 -8.69
C VAL A 366 1.07 -33.69 -8.01
N ASP A 367 0.50 -32.74 -8.75
CA ASP A 367 0.22 -31.39 -8.23
C ASP A 367 -0.82 -31.42 -7.09
N ARG A 368 -1.82 -32.31 -7.14
CA ARG A 368 -2.82 -32.47 -6.07
C ARG A 368 -2.24 -33.04 -4.78
N TYR A 369 -1.37 -34.06 -4.89
CA TYR A 369 -0.67 -34.63 -3.74
C TYR A 369 0.30 -33.62 -3.12
N PHE A 370 0.96 -32.79 -3.94
CA PHE A 370 1.75 -31.66 -3.46
C PHE A 370 0.91 -30.69 -2.61
N ILE A 371 -0.28 -30.30 -3.09
CA ILE A 371 -1.19 -29.42 -2.34
C ILE A 371 -1.55 -30.01 -0.97
N PHE A 372 -1.89 -31.30 -0.91
CA PHE A 372 -2.21 -31.95 0.36
C PHE A 372 -1.02 -31.92 1.33
N ASN A 373 0.17 -32.28 0.85
CA ASN A 373 1.36 -32.29 1.68
C ASN A 373 1.73 -30.88 2.16
N VAL A 374 1.59 -29.83 1.34
CA VAL A 374 1.78 -28.44 1.78
C VAL A 374 0.78 -28.05 2.87
N LEU A 375 -0.51 -28.37 2.71
CA LEU A 375 -1.52 -28.07 3.73
C LEU A 375 -1.23 -28.78 5.05
N ILE A 376 -0.86 -30.07 4.99
CA ILE A 376 -0.47 -30.83 6.19
C ILE A 376 0.76 -30.20 6.85
N THR A 377 1.79 -29.83 6.07
CA THR A 377 2.98 -29.14 6.55
C THR A 377 2.63 -27.81 7.23
N GLY A 378 1.77 -26.99 6.63
CA GLY A 378 1.31 -25.73 7.23
C GLY A 378 0.60 -25.93 8.57
N ILE A 379 -0.29 -26.92 8.68
CA ILE A 379 -0.98 -27.26 9.94
C ILE A 379 0.02 -27.67 11.02
N LEU A 380 1.03 -28.47 10.66
CA LEU A 380 2.02 -28.97 11.61
C LEU A 380 2.95 -27.86 12.11
N LEU A 381 3.37 -26.94 11.24
CA LEU A 381 4.27 -25.83 11.57
C LEU A 381 3.65 -24.75 12.47
N GLN A 382 2.32 -24.78 12.68
CA GLN A 382 1.63 -23.83 13.54
C GLN A 382 1.88 -24.07 15.03
N PHE A 383 2.12 -25.31 15.46
CA PHE A 383 2.30 -25.62 16.87
C PHE A 383 3.64 -25.09 17.40
N SER A 384 3.60 -24.35 18.51
CA SER A 384 4.73 -23.55 18.98
C SER A 384 5.88 -24.37 19.53
N GLU A 385 5.51 -25.45 20.21
CA GLU A 385 6.38 -26.53 20.63
C GLU A 385 6.30 -27.58 19.54
N TRP A 386 7.40 -27.76 18.81
CA TRP A 386 7.57 -28.96 18.03
C TRP A 386 7.45 -30.16 18.97
N ILE A 387 6.31 -30.85 18.94
CA ILE A 387 6.23 -32.18 19.54
C ILE A 387 7.10 -33.05 18.65
N CYS A 388 8.32 -33.33 19.11
CA CYS A 388 9.34 -34.10 18.42
C CYS A 388 8.72 -35.29 17.67
N PRO A 389 8.57 -35.22 16.33
CA PRO A 389 8.09 -36.36 15.58
C PRO A 389 9.06 -37.54 15.75
N PRO A 390 8.60 -38.79 15.55
CA PRO A 390 9.53 -39.90 15.38
C PRO A 390 10.57 -39.56 14.32
N ALA A 391 11.84 -39.88 14.57
CA ALA A 391 12.98 -39.43 13.74
C ALA A 391 12.78 -39.70 12.24
N ASP A 392 12.27 -40.88 11.88
CA ASP A 392 12.00 -41.28 10.49
C ASP A 392 10.98 -40.37 9.78
N VAL A 393 10.01 -39.86 10.53
CA VAL A 393 8.94 -39.01 10.00
C VAL A 393 9.40 -37.57 9.90
N LEU A 394 10.19 -37.11 10.87
CA LEU A 394 10.86 -35.81 10.81
C LEU A 394 11.80 -35.74 9.60
N GLU A 395 12.54 -36.81 9.31
CA GLU A 395 13.45 -36.85 8.15
C GLU A 395 12.69 -36.68 6.82
N LYS A 396 11.61 -37.43 6.61
CA LYS A 396 10.73 -37.30 5.43
C LYS A 396 10.06 -35.92 5.36
N PHE A 397 9.73 -35.35 6.52
CA PHE A 397 9.12 -34.01 6.61
C PHE A 397 10.07 -32.92 6.13
N LEU A 398 11.30 -32.91 6.63
CA LEU A 398 12.32 -31.95 6.22
C LEU A 398 12.74 -32.16 4.76
N GLU A 399 12.82 -33.42 4.30
CA GLU A 399 13.07 -33.76 2.90
C GLU A 399 11.97 -33.21 1.97
N PHE A 400 10.70 -33.29 2.39
CA PHE A 400 9.59 -32.70 1.64
C PHE A 400 9.73 -31.18 1.54
N ILE A 401 10.05 -30.48 2.64
CA ILE A 401 10.20 -29.01 2.64
C ILE A 401 11.34 -28.59 1.71
N GLU A 402 12.49 -29.27 1.77
CA GLU A 402 13.62 -29.03 0.87
C GLU A 402 13.22 -29.21 -0.60
N ASN A 403 12.58 -30.34 -0.93
CA ASN A 403 12.14 -30.63 -2.30
C ASN A 403 11.02 -29.69 -2.77
N ALA A 404 10.16 -29.22 -1.86
CA ALA A 404 9.13 -28.21 -2.12
C ALA A 404 9.77 -26.85 -2.42
N LEU A 405 10.76 -26.40 -1.65
CA LEU A 405 11.51 -25.16 -1.92
C LEU A 405 12.21 -25.24 -3.28
N LEU A 406 12.87 -26.37 -3.57
CA LEU A 406 13.59 -26.59 -4.83
C LEU A 406 12.67 -26.82 -6.05
N GLY A 407 11.34 -26.85 -5.86
CA GLY A 407 10.37 -27.06 -6.93
C GLY A 407 10.46 -28.45 -7.59
N LYS A 408 11.10 -29.44 -6.94
CA LYS A 408 11.34 -30.78 -7.50
C LYS A 408 10.09 -31.67 -7.54
N ILE A 409 9.04 -31.31 -6.80
CA ILE A 409 7.86 -32.16 -6.58
C ILE A 409 6.75 -31.89 -7.61
N CYS A 410 6.58 -30.65 -8.06
CA CYS A 410 5.48 -30.28 -8.96
C CYS A 410 5.78 -30.70 -10.40
N SER A 411 4.72 -30.86 -11.20
CA SER A 411 4.87 -31.10 -12.64
C SER A 411 5.63 -29.92 -13.27
N GLY A 412 6.57 -30.18 -14.19
CA GLY A 412 7.33 -29.15 -14.91
C GLY A 412 6.50 -28.26 -15.86
N THR A 413 5.17 -28.33 -15.76
CA THR A 413 4.22 -27.60 -16.57
C THR A 413 4.01 -26.18 -16.03
N ARG A 414 3.50 -25.27 -16.88
CA ARG A 414 3.13 -23.91 -16.44
C ARG A 414 2.09 -23.91 -15.31
N PHE A 415 1.18 -24.89 -15.32
CA PHE A 415 0.17 -25.07 -14.27
C PHE A 415 0.81 -25.51 -12.95
N GLY A 416 1.71 -26.50 -12.99
CA GLY A 416 2.47 -26.95 -11.83
C GLY A 416 3.29 -25.84 -11.19
N LYS A 417 3.91 -24.95 -12.00
CA LYS A 417 4.63 -23.77 -11.48
C LYS A 417 3.74 -22.77 -10.74
N ALA A 418 2.55 -22.47 -11.27
CA ALA A 418 1.61 -21.56 -10.61
C ALA A 418 1.05 -22.15 -9.31
N VAL A 419 0.79 -23.47 -9.28
CA VAL A 419 0.40 -24.20 -8.07
C VAL A 419 1.53 -24.17 -7.04
N TRP A 420 2.76 -24.44 -7.47
CA TRP A 420 3.95 -24.38 -6.64
C TRP A 420 4.12 -23.02 -5.95
N GLU A 421 4.12 -21.91 -6.71
CA GLU A 421 4.27 -20.56 -6.16
C GLU A 421 3.18 -20.25 -5.13
N LYS A 422 1.91 -20.48 -5.48
CA LYS A 422 0.77 -20.19 -4.61
C LYS A 422 0.84 -20.91 -3.26
N HIS A 423 1.21 -22.19 -3.28
CA HIS A 423 1.22 -23.01 -2.08
C HIS A 423 2.50 -22.80 -1.25
N LEU A 424 3.63 -22.52 -1.89
CA LEU A 424 4.88 -22.23 -1.18
C LEU A 424 4.79 -20.95 -0.33
N LEU A 425 4.04 -19.93 -0.79
CA LEU A 425 3.76 -18.71 -0.02
C LEU A 425 3.22 -19.00 1.39
N SER A 426 2.44 -20.07 1.56
CA SER A 426 1.87 -20.43 2.85
C SER A 426 2.87 -21.03 3.84
N LEU A 427 4.01 -21.52 3.36
CA LEU A 427 5.04 -22.16 4.18
C LEU A 427 6.14 -21.19 4.63
N LEU A 428 6.46 -20.18 3.82
CA LEU A 428 7.56 -19.24 4.08
C LEU A 428 7.50 -18.53 5.45
N PRO A 429 6.33 -18.08 5.95
CA PRO A 429 6.26 -17.40 7.26
C PRO A 429 6.68 -18.26 8.47
N PHE A 430 6.71 -19.59 8.30
CA PHE A 430 7.12 -20.53 9.35
C PHE A 430 8.62 -20.87 9.28
N PHE A 431 9.27 -20.52 8.18
CA PHE A 431 10.65 -20.91 7.88
C PHE A 431 11.68 -20.40 8.91
N PRO A 432 11.64 -19.13 9.38
CA PRO A 432 12.61 -18.65 10.36
C PRO A 432 12.57 -19.46 11.66
N LYS A 433 11.36 -19.77 12.13
CA LYS A 433 11.14 -20.57 13.35
C LYS A 433 11.59 -22.02 13.18
N LEU A 434 11.28 -22.63 12.03
CA LEU A 434 11.71 -23.98 11.66
C LEU A 434 13.23 -24.11 11.73
N LEU A 435 13.98 -23.14 11.20
CA LEU A 435 15.45 -23.19 11.19
C LEU A 435 16.08 -23.17 12.59
N LEU A 436 15.46 -22.50 13.56
CA LEU A 436 15.92 -22.49 14.95
C LEU A 436 15.73 -23.83 15.68
N GLN A 437 14.78 -24.66 15.23
CA GLN A 437 14.40 -25.90 15.92
C GLN A 437 15.11 -27.14 15.35
N VAL A 438 15.73 -27.03 14.17
CA VAL A 438 16.28 -28.15 13.42
C VAL A 438 17.80 -28.31 13.63
N VAL A 439 18.27 -29.57 13.59
CA VAL A 439 19.69 -29.96 13.68
C VAL A 439 20.52 -29.32 12.55
N SER A 440 21.78 -29.00 12.81
CA SER A 440 22.69 -28.28 11.91
C SER A 440 22.70 -28.80 10.46
N ASN A 441 22.80 -30.11 10.25
CA ASN A 441 22.86 -30.70 8.89
C ASN A 441 21.60 -30.42 8.05
N TRP A 442 20.42 -30.41 8.67
CA TRP A 442 19.18 -30.10 7.96
C TRP A 442 19.00 -28.60 7.80
N ARG A 443 19.47 -27.80 8.77
CA ARG A 443 19.47 -26.33 8.68
C ARG A 443 20.24 -25.85 7.44
N SER A 444 21.43 -26.40 7.18
CA SER A 444 22.23 -26.02 6.01
C SER A 444 21.56 -26.40 4.68
N ARG A 445 20.99 -27.62 4.57
CA ARG A 445 20.22 -28.05 3.39
C ARG A 445 19.01 -27.14 3.12
N LEU A 446 18.25 -26.80 4.16
CA LEU A 446 17.08 -25.94 4.05
C LEU A 446 17.47 -24.51 3.66
N LEU A 447 18.52 -23.94 4.26
CA LEU A 447 19.04 -22.63 3.91
C LEU A 447 19.52 -22.58 2.45
N GLN A 448 20.22 -23.62 2.00
CA GLN A 448 20.66 -23.75 0.61
C GLN A 448 19.46 -23.81 -0.34
N ALA A 449 18.45 -24.62 -0.02
CA ALA A 449 17.23 -24.73 -0.80
C ALA A 449 16.49 -23.39 -0.89
N PHE A 450 16.27 -22.72 0.24
CA PHE A 450 15.62 -21.40 0.29
C PHE A 450 16.41 -20.35 -0.50
N THR A 451 17.72 -20.31 -0.36
CA THR A 451 18.59 -19.35 -1.07
C THR A 451 18.54 -19.57 -2.58
N LYS A 452 18.52 -20.83 -3.01
CA LYS A 452 18.33 -21.16 -4.43
C LYS A 452 16.96 -20.73 -4.93
N THR A 453 15.88 -20.99 -4.18
CA THR A 453 14.53 -20.53 -4.53
C THR A 453 14.46 -19.01 -4.65
N PHE A 454 15.07 -18.28 -3.70
CA PHE A 454 15.14 -16.83 -3.74
C PHE A 454 15.87 -16.31 -4.97
N ARG A 455 16.98 -16.93 -5.38
CA ARG A 455 17.72 -16.55 -6.61
C ARG A 455 16.96 -16.88 -7.89
N ASP A 456 16.34 -18.04 -7.97
CA ASP A 456 15.73 -18.56 -9.20
C ASP A 456 14.31 -18.02 -9.46
N CYS A 457 13.62 -17.47 -8.44
CA CYS A 457 12.27 -16.95 -8.60
C CYS A 457 12.21 -15.63 -9.38
N HIS A 458 11.10 -15.41 -10.09
CA HIS A 458 10.92 -14.22 -10.92
C HIS A 458 10.92 -12.94 -10.05
N PRO A 459 11.64 -11.87 -10.41
CA PRO A 459 11.78 -10.66 -9.61
C PRO A 459 10.45 -10.04 -9.17
N GLU A 460 9.46 -10.05 -10.06
CA GLU A 460 8.13 -9.47 -9.82
C GLU A 460 7.12 -10.47 -9.23
N SER A 461 7.54 -11.69 -8.89
CA SER A 461 6.64 -12.70 -8.33
C SER A 461 6.28 -12.41 -6.88
N SER A 462 5.08 -12.80 -6.47
CA SER A 462 4.67 -12.80 -5.07
C SER A 462 5.58 -13.67 -4.20
N LEU A 463 6.16 -14.73 -4.78
CA LEU A 463 7.14 -15.58 -4.10
C LEU A 463 8.42 -14.80 -3.75
N LYS A 464 8.95 -13.97 -4.66
CA LYS A 464 10.12 -13.12 -4.38
C LYS A 464 9.86 -12.18 -3.21
N LEU A 465 8.68 -11.55 -3.19
CA LEU A 465 8.25 -10.68 -2.10
C LEU A 465 8.16 -11.41 -0.75
N ALA A 466 7.55 -12.59 -0.74
CA ALA A 466 7.45 -13.39 0.48
C ALA A 466 8.84 -13.86 0.96
N CYS A 467 9.75 -14.22 0.06
CA CYS A 467 11.15 -14.49 0.39
C CYS A 467 11.82 -13.26 1.03
N LEU A 468 11.65 -12.05 0.47
CA LEU A 468 12.20 -10.82 1.05
C LEU A 468 11.69 -10.56 2.47
N SER A 469 10.38 -10.73 2.70
CA SER A 469 9.80 -10.61 4.05
C SER A 469 10.34 -11.66 5.02
N THR A 470 10.54 -12.89 4.54
CA THR A 470 11.13 -13.97 5.36
C THR A 470 12.62 -13.70 5.65
N ILE A 471 13.36 -13.14 4.68
CA ILE A 471 14.75 -12.70 4.86
C ILE A 471 14.83 -11.57 5.90
N GLU A 472 13.90 -10.60 5.86
CA GLU A 472 13.82 -9.54 6.87
C GLU A 472 13.70 -10.14 8.28
N ASP A 473 12.79 -11.10 8.48
CA ASP A 473 12.60 -11.79 9.76
C ASP A 473 13.83 -12.57 10.24
N MET A 474 14.65 -13.09 9.31
CA MET A 474 15.86 -13.88 9.63
C MET A 474 17.12 -13.02 9.84
N LEU A 475 17.17 -11.83 9.24
CA LEU A 475 18.31 -10.92 9.33
C LEU A 475 18.17 -9.90 10.46
N ILE A 476 16.94 -9.44 10.74
CA ILE A 476 16.69 -8.34 11.67
C ILE A 476 15.94 -8.86 12.90
N PRO A 477 16.55 -8.83 14.10
CA PRO A 477 15.89 -9.26 15.31
C PRO A 477 14.72 -8.33 15.65
N LYS A 478 13.50 -8.88 15.71
CA LYS A 478 12.35 -8.22 16.36
C LYS A 478 12.43 -8.48 17.87
N GLU A 479 11.90 -7.60 18.71
CA GLU A 479 12.04 -7.62 20.17
C GLU A 479 11.72 -9.00 20.83
N ASP A 480 10.91 -9.86 20.18
CA ASP A 480 10.64 -11.27 20.55
C ASP A 480 10.73 -12.26 19.36
N GLY A 481 11.45 -11.90 18.30
CA GLY A 481 11.48 -12.63 17.01
C GLY A 481 12.65 -13.61 16.83
N PRO A 482 12.48 -14.67 16.01
CA PRO A 482 13.52 -15.64 15.72
C PRO A 482 14.61 -15.05 14.80
N CYS A 483 15.71 -14.54 15.35
CA CYS A 483 16.90 -14.15 14.57
C CYS A 483 17.89 -15.32 14.49
N LEU A 484 18.46 -15.56 13.31
CA LEU A 484 19.52 -16.56 13.15
C LEU A 484 20.85 -15.99 13.68
N ASP A 485 21.56 -16.77 14.49
CA ASP A 485 22.86 -16.39 15.04
C ASP A 485 23.92 -16.32 13.92
N ALA A 486 24.45 -15.12 13.69
CA ALA A 486 25.49 -14.86 12.70
C ALA A 486 26.88 -15.44 13.09
N SER A 487 26.99 -16.08 14.26
CA SER A 487 28.21 -16.76 14.71
C SER A 487 28.51 -18.06 13.95
N ASP A 488 27.51 -18.67 13.31
CA ASP A 488 27.68 -19.87 12.48
C ASP A 488 28.09 -19.49 11.04
N PRO A 489 29.31 -19.86 10.57
CA PRO A 489 29.80 -19.48 9.25
C PRO A 489 28.90 -19.94 8.10
N GLU A 490 28.26 -21.11 8.21
CA GLU A 490 27.39 -21.62 7.15
C GLU A 490 26.12 -20.79 7.01
N ILE A 491 25.57 -20.28 8.12
CA ILE A 491 24.40 -19.39 8.10
C ILE A 491 24.80 -18.04 7.53
N LEU A 492 25.95 -17.53 7.96
CA LEU A 492 26.47 -16.24 7.54
C LEU A 492 26.66 -16.15 6.01
N ASP A 493 27.18 -17.20 5.37
CA ASP A 493 27.37 -17.23 3.91
C ASP A 493 26.04 -17.03 3.14
N HIS A 494 24.94 -17.61 3.63
CA HIS A 494 23.62 -17.45 3.03
C HIS A 494 23.06 -16.04 3.29
N GLN A 495 23.24 -15.50 4.49
CA GLN A 495 22.82 -14.14 4.83
C GLN A 495 23.56 -13.09 3.98
N ILE A 496 24.87 -13.24 3.81
CA ILE A 496 25.69 -12.43 2.91
C ILE A 496 25.19 -12.53 1.47
N ALA A 497 24.92 -13.76 1.00
CA ALA A 497 24.38 -13.98 -0.32
C ALA A 497 23.05 -13.24 -0.54
N TRP A 498 22.14 -13.18 0.44
CA TRP A 498 20.89 -12.45 0.31
C TRP A 498 21.09 -10.94 0.24
N ILE A 499 21.97 -10.38 1.09
CA ILE A 499 22.26 -8.93 1.11
C ILE A 499 22.83 -8.48 -0.24
N ARG A 500 23.76 -9.24 -0.82
CA ARG A 500 24.39 -8.92 -2.12
C ARG A 500 23.40 -8.92 -3.30
N GLU A 501 22.30 -9.65 -3.20
CA GLU A 501 21.28 -9.74 -4.26
C GLU A 501 20.29 -8.56 -4.22
N LEU A 502 20.23 -7.78 -3.14
CA LEU A 502 19.25 -6.70 -2.99
C LEU A 502 19.45 -5.58 -4.03
N SER A 503 20.68 -5.11 -4.24
CA SER A 503 20.95 -4.03 -5.20
C SER A 503 20.76 -4.45 -6.66
N PRO A 504 21.27 -5.60 -7.13
CA PRO A 504 20.95 -6.10 -8.47
C PRO A 504 19.44 -6.27 -8.69
N LEU A 505 18.71 -6.77 -7.69
CA LEU A 505 17.26 -6.90 -7.75
C LEU A 505 16.57 -5.54 -7.89
N LEU A 506 17.01 -4.53 -7.13
CA LEU A 506 16.47 -3.18 -7.19
C LEU A 506 16.65 -2.54 -8.59
N ILE A 507 17.83 -2.73 -9.21
CA ILE A 507 18.10 -2.25 -10.58
C ILE A 507 17.20 -2.97 -11.60
N LEU A 508 17.03 -4.28 -11.45
CA LEU A 508 16.23 -5.10 -12.36
C LEU A 508 14.73 -4.77 -12.31
N LEU A 509 14.21 -4.53 -11.10
CA LEU A 509 12.82 -4.12 -10.86
C LEU A 509 12.57 -2.71 -11.39
N GLY A 510 13.46 -1.77 -11.06
CA GLY A 510 13.36 -0.38 -11.42
C GLY A 510 11.97 0.21 -11.20
N ASP A 511 11.43 0.88 -12.22
CA ASP A 511 10.10 1.48 -12.26
C ASP A 511 9.00 0.54 -12.79
N LYS A 512 9.33 -0.70 -13.18
CA LYS A 512 8.34 -1.67 -13.70
C LYS A 512 7.39 -2.14 -12.62
N ASN A 513 7.89 -2.29 -11.40
CA ASN A 513 7.10 -2.66 -10.22
C ASN A 513 7.54 -1.84 -9.00
N PRO A 514 7.01 -0.61 -8.85
CA PRO A 514 7.40 0.30 -7.78
C PRO A 514 7.21 -0.27 -6.37
N TYR A 515 6.19 -1.12 -6.18
CA TYR A 515 5.91 -1.77 -4.91
C TYR A 515 7.02 -2.74 -4.50
N CYS A 516 7.45 -3.61 -5.42
CA CYS A 516 8.58 -4.51 -5.13
C CYS A 516 9.87 -3.73 -4.84
N SER A 517 10.15 -2.67 -5.62
CA SER A 517 11.30 -1.79 -5.38
C SER A 517 11.23 -1.14 -4.00
N GLN A 518 10.04 -0.71 -3.55
CA GLN A 518 9.82 -0.15 -2.22
C GLN A 518 10.12 -1.16 -1.10
N VAL A 519 9.69 -2.42 -1.24
CA VAL A 519 9.98 -3.49 -0.26
C VAL A 519 11.49 -3.74 -0.14
N VAL A 520 12.21 -3.80 -1.27
CA VAL A 520 13.67 -3.96 -1.28
C VAL A 520 14.36 -2.77 -0.60
N LEU A 521 13.95 -1.54 -0.90
CA LEU A 521 14.48 -0.32 -0.30
C LEU A 521 14.21 -0.25 1.21
N ARG A 522 13.03 -0.70 1.66
CA ARG A 522 12.68 -0.78 3.08
C ARG A 522 13.58 -1.78 3.81
N LEU A 523 13.83 -2.94 3.21
CA LEU A 523 14.75 -3.93 3.76
C LEU A 523 16.19 -3.39 3.81
N GLN A 524 16.67 -2.72 2.77
CA GLN A 524 17.98 -2.06 2.77
C GLN A 524 18.09 -1.03 3.91
N LEU A 525 17.09 -0.17 4.07
CA LEU A 525 17.06 0.82 5.15
C LEU A 525 17.12 0.15 6.53
N ARG A 526 16.33 -0.90 6.75
CA ARG A 526 16.34 -1.67 8.00
C ARG A 526 17.69 -2.34 8.25
N LEU A 527 18.33 -2.88 7.21
CA LEU A 527 19.68 -3.44 7.32
C LEU A 527 20.70 -2.38 7.75
N GLY A 528 20.65 -1.18 7.15
CA GLY A 528 21.49 -0.06 7.57
C GLY A 528 21.26 0.35 9.02
N GLN A 529 20.01 0.35 9.49
CA GLN A 529 19.64 0.66 10.88
C GLN A 529 20.15 -0.39 11.89
N CYS A 530 20.20 -1.66 11.47
CA CYS A 530 20.56 -2.78 12.33
C CYS A 530 22.03 -3.20 12.22
N ALA A 531 22.75 -2.74 11.20
CA ALA A 531 24.17 -3.02 11.00
C ALA A 531 25.00 -2.35 12.12
N LEU A 532 25.14 -3.05 13.25
CA LEU A 532 26.04 -2.66 14.33
C LEU A 532 27.47 -2.53 13.79
N VAL A 533 28.17 -1.50 14.28
CA VAL A 533 29.58 -1.22 13.95
C VAL A 533 30.41 -2.48 14.22
N ASN A 534 31.07 -3.00 13.17
CA ASN A 534 31.96 -4.18 13.15
C ASN A 534 31.31 -5.58 13.02
N SER A 535 30.07 -5.68 12.51
CA SER A 535 29.51 -6.96 12.06
C SER A 535 29.84 -7.27 10.59
N SER A 536 29.83 -8.54 10.20
CA SER A 536 29.94 -8.98 8.80
C SER A 536 28.86 -8.35 7.90
N PHE A 537 27.67 -8.08 8.44
CA PHE A 537 26.60 -7.37 7.73
C PHE A 537 26.92 -5.91 7.46
N ALA A 538 27.61 -5.22 8.37
CA ALA A 538 28.06 -3.85 8.12
C ALA A 538 29.00 -3.81 6.90
N TRP A 539 29.92 -4.77 6.77
CA TRP A 539 30.81 -4.85 5.62
C TRP A 539 30.08 -5.09 4.29
N GLU A 540 29.11 -6.01 4.27
CA GLU A 540 28.29 -6.24 3.06
C GLU A 540 27.39 -5.05 2.73
N TYR A 541 26.86 -4.37 3.76
CA TYR A 541 26.13 -3.14 3.56
C TYR A 541 27.04 -2.10 2.92
N GLU A 542 28.26 -1.86 3.43
CA GLU A 542 29.22 -0.94 2.81
C GLU A 542 29.53 -1.27 1.35
N ASN A 543 29.72 -2.54 1.01
CA ASN A 543 29.99 -2.96 -0.37
C ASN A 543 28.81 -2.74 -1.32
N MET A 544 27.59 -2.59 -0.78
CA MET A 544 26.39 -2.31 -1.57
C MET A 544 26.51 -1.01 -2.37
N GLN A 545 27.35 -0.07 -1.93
CA GLN A 545 27.63 1.20 -2.62
C GLN A 545 28.05 0.99 -4.08
N TYR A 546 28.88 -0.01 -4.38
CA TYR A 546 29.35 -0.30 -5.74
C TYR A 546 28.23 -0.73 -6.67
N SER A 547 27.27 -1.50 -6.16
CA SER A 547 26.10 -1.92 -6.94
C SER A 547 25.08 -0.80 -7.06
N LEU A 548 24.97 0.10 -6.09
CA LEU A 548 24.02 1.22 -6.13
C LEU A 548 24.39 2.32 -7.14
N LEU A 549 25.60 2.31 -7.69
CA LEU A 549 26.01 3.27 -8.72
C LEU A 549 25.04 3.28 -9.92
N GLU A 550 24.71 2.11 -10.45
CA GLU A 550 23.77 1.95 -11.57
C GLU A 550 22.33 2.30 -11.22
N PHE A 551 21.97 2.20 -9.94
CA PHE A 551 20.64 2.55 -9.47
C PHE A 551 20.38 4.06 -9.52
N TYR A 552 21.40 4.85 -9.19
CA TYR A 552 21.37 6.31 -9.26
C TYR A 552 21.68 6.79 -10.69
N SER A 553 22.95 6.69 -11.13
CA SER A 553 23.35 7.01 -12.50
C SER A 553 24.74 6.49 -12.86
N THR A 554 24.99 6.29 -14.16
CA THR A 554 26.32 5.99 -14.70
C THR A 554 26.73 7.01 -15.74
N CYS A 555 27.99 7.45 -15.70
CA CYS A 555 28.58 8.29 -16.74
C CYS A 555 29.42 7.41 -17.67
N ARG A 556 29.19 7.52 -18.98
CA ARG A 556 30.01 6.85 -20.00
C ARG A 556 31.20 7.72 -20.40
N ASP A 557 32.18 7.09 -21.05
CA ASP A 557 33.40 7.76 -21.54
C ASP A 557 33.13 8.86 -22.59
N ASP A 558 31.96 8.83 -23.23
CA ASP A 558 31.47 9.85 -24.18
C ASP A 558 30.92 11.12 -23.51
N GLY A 559 30.78 11.11 -22.18
CA GLY A 559 30.24 12.22 -21.39
C GLY A 559 28.72 12.20 -21.22
N ASP A 560 28.03 11.21 -21.78
CA ASP A 560 26.58 11.05 -21.59
C ASP A 560 26.28 10.39 -20.24
N ILE A 561 25.25 10.92 -19.56
CA ILE A 561 24.79 10.44 -18.26
C ILE A 561 23.57 9.54 -18.48
N TYR A 562 23.68 8.28 -18.08
CA TYR A 562 22.54 7.38 -17.99
C TYR A 562 21.95 7.44 -16.58
N TYR A 563 20.71 7.91 -16.48
CA TYR A 563 19.99 7.95 -15.23
C TYR A 563 19.38 6.60 -14.90
N GLY A 564 19.70 6.10 -13.71
CA GLY A 564 19.18 4.86 -13.18
C GLY A 564 17.71 4.95 -12.74
N PRO A 565 17.12 3.84 -12.26
CA PRO A 565 15.71 3.77 -11.94
C PRO A 565 15.25 4.73 -10.83
N PHE A 566 16.16 5.19 -9.95
CA PHE A 566 15.85 6.10 -8.85
C PHE A 566 14.97 7.29 -9.26
N ILE A 567 15.25 7.91 -10.41
CA ILE A 567 14.56 9.13 -10.86
C ILE A 567 13.08 8.86 -11.18
N ARG A 568 12.76 7.66 -11.67
CA ARG A 568 11.41 7.26 -12.09
C ARG A 568 10.58 6.63 -10.97
N LEU A 569 11.16 6.42 -9.79
CA LEU A 569 10.45 5.83 -8.65
C LEU A 569 9.50 6.83 -7.97
N PRO A 570 8.44 6.33 -7.30
CA PRO A 570 7.59 7.15 -6.44
C PRO A 570 8.38 7.80 -5.30
N LYS A 571 7.86 8.92 -4.80
CA LYS A 571 8.47 9.73 -3.73
C LYS A 571 8.82 8.92 -2.48
N ASP A 572 7.92 8.06 -2.03
CA ASP A 572 8.14 7.24 -0.83
C ASP A 572 9.32 6.28 -1.01
N SER A 573 9.47 5.70 -2.20
CA SER A 573 10.61 4.84 -2.55
C SER A 573 11.90 5.65 -2.65
N GLN A 574 11.86 6.83 -3.27
CA GLN A 574 13.01 7.73 -3.33
C GLN A 574 13.47 8.12 -1.91
N GLU A 575 12.55 8.47 -1.02
CA GLU A 575 12.86 8.81 0.38
C GLU A 575 13.51 7.64 1.12
N LEU A 576 12.97 6.42 0.99
CA LEU A 576 13.59 5.22 1.60
C LEU A 576 15.02 5.03 1.11
N SER A 577 15.25 5.20 -0.20
CA SER A 577 16.58 5.09 -0.78
C SER A 577 17.55 6.15 -0.25
N LEU A 578 17.09 7.39 -0.11
CA LEU A 578 17.90 8.48 0.44
C LEU A 578 18.20 8.25 1.93
N CYS A 579 17.22 7.85 2.73
CA CYS A 579 17.43 7.52 4.13
C CYS A 579 18.50 6.42 4.32
N SER A 580 18.55 5.42 3.43
CA SER A 580 19.55 4.36 3.47
C SER A 580 20.99 4.90 3.32
N LEU A 581 21.19 6.02 2.62
CA LEU A 581 22.51 6.63 2.43
C LEU A 581 23.14 7.13 3.73
N TYR A 582 22.32 7.54 4.71
CA TYR A 582 22.81 8.04 5.99
C TYR A 582 23.52 6.96 6.82
N TYR A 583 23.16 5.69 6.63
CA TYR A 583 23.67 4.58 7.44
C TYR A 583 24.99 3.98 6.93
N PHE A 584 25.52 4.44 5.79
CA PHE A 584 26.89 4.10 5.40
C PHE A 584 27.89 4.80 6.32
N SER A 585 28.83 4.04 6.87
CA SER A 585 29.90 4.57 7.71
C SER A 585 30.83 5.51 6.94
N ASN A 586 31.04 5.24 5.64
CA ASN A 586 31.75 6.14 4.74
C ASN A 586 31.18 6.05 3.30
N LEU A 587 30.55 7.13 2.83
CA LEU A 587 30.12 7.25 1.44
C LEU A 587 31.31 7.50 0.51
N ASP A 588 31.46 6.66 -0.51
CA ASP A 588 32.58 6.75 -1.43
C ASP A 588 32.40 7.82 -2.53
N SER A 589 33.54 8.27 -3.09
CA SER A 589 33.55 9.30 -4.13
C SER A 589 32.80 8.88 -5.42
N PRO A 590 32.88 7.62 -5.89
CA PRO A 590 32.05 7.13 -7.00
C PRO A 590 30.54 7.26 -6.76
N LEU A 591 30.03 6.86 -5.59
CA LEU A 591 28.61 6.95 -5.27
C LEU A 591 28.14 8.40 -5.18
N LEU A 592 28.93 9.26 -4.54
CA LEU A 592 28.64 10.69 -4.49
C LEU A 592 28.61 11.33 -5.88
N ARG A 593 29.48 10.90 -6.80
CA ARG A 593 29.45 11.35 -8.19
C ARG A 593 28.19 10.87 -8.92
N SER A 594 27.78 9.61 -8.70
CA SER A 594 26.54 9.06 -9.26
C SER A 594 25.29 9.80 -8.74
N ILE A 595 25.24 10.13 -7.46
CA ILE A 595 24.17 10.93 -6.86
C ILE A 595 24.20 12.38 -7.37
N ALA A 596 25.39 12.98 -7.49
CA ALA A 596 25.56 14.32 -8.06
C ALA A 596 25.02 14.38 -9.48
N SER A 597 25.33 13.39 -10.31
CA SER A 597 24.79 13.26 -11.66
C SER A 597 23.26 13.15 -11.66
N CYS A 598 22.65 12.42 -10.74
CA CYS A 598 21.18 12.39 -10.59
C CYS A 598 20.59 13.78 -10.33
N CYS A 599 21.25 14.58 -9.50
CA CYS A 599 20.82 15.94 -9.19
C CYS A 599 20.84 16.89 -10.42
N LEU A 600 21.57 16.51 -11.48
CA LEU A 600 21.64 17.25 -12.74
C LEU A 600 20.56 16.83 -13.75
N CYS A 601 19.75 15.81 -13.43
CA CYS A 601 18.67 15.36 -14.28
C CYS A 601 17.54 16.41 -14.32
N PRO A 602 17.06 16.82 -15.51
CA PRO A 602 15.95 17.77 -15.62
C PRO A 602 14.62 17.22 -15.08
N ASP A 603 14.44 15.91 -15.07
CA ASP A 603 13.21 15.25 -14.63
C ASP A 603 13.12 15.08 -13.09
N LEU A 604 14.20 15.39 -12.36
CA LEU A 604 14.22 15.25 -10.91
C LEU A 604 13.39 16.36 -10.25
N GLU A 605 12.43 15.97 -9.41
CA GLU A 605 11.62 16.93 -8.68
C GLU A 605 12.47 17.79 -7.71
N PRO A 606 12.21 19.12 -7.62
CA PRO A 606 12.96 20.01 -6.74
C PRO A 606 12.99 19.57 -5.27
N PHE A 607 11.89 18.99 -4.77
CA PHE A 607 11.82 18.50 -3.39
C PHE A 607 12.86 17.41 -3.13
N ILE A 608 12.99 16.43 -4.04
CA ILE A 608 13.95 15.33 -3.93
C ILE A 608 15.38 15.85 -4.03
N LEU A 609 15.63 16.84 -4.90
CA LEU A 609 16.93 17.52 -4.97
C LEU A 609 17.34 18.12 -3.62
N PHE A 610 16.45 18.88 -2.96
CA PHE A 610 16.74 19.44 -1.63
C PHE A 610 16.93 18.34 -0.59
N ARG A 611 16.15 17.26 -0.67
CA ARG A 611 16.28 16.12 0.23
C ARG A 611 17.63 15.41 0.10
N ILE A 612 18.13 15.22 -1.13
CA ILE A 612 19.49 14.69 -1.37
C ILE A 612 20.53 15.57 -0.68
N VAL A 613 20.47 16.89 -0.90
CA VAL A 613 21.40 17.84 -0.29
C VAL A 613 21.36 17.79 1.24
N GLU A 614 20.16 17.69 1.82
CA GLU A 614 19.95 17.59 3.27
C GLU A 614 20.54 16.29 3.84
N VAL A 615 20.25 15.14 3.24
CA VAL A 615 20.73 13.84 3.70
C VAL A 615 22.25 13.75 3.59
N LEU A 616 22.83 14.16 2.45
CA LEU A 616 24.29 14.15 2.27
C LEU A 616 24.98 15.13 3.21
N HIS A 617 24.39 16.31 3.45
CA HIS A 617 24.97 17.23 4.43
C HIS A 617 24.89 16.67 5.85
N SER A 618 23.79 16.00 6.21
CA SER A 618 23.64 15.32 7.51
C SER A 618 24.68 14.19 7.66
N ALA A 619 24.88 13.37 6.63
CA ALA A 619 25.90 12.33 6.60
C ALA A 619 27.32 12.91 6.73
N TYR A 620 27.61 14.04 6.08
CA TYR A 620 28.86 14.79 6.27
C TYR A 620 29.02 15.25 7.73
N THR A 621 27.98 15.84 8.35
CA THR A 621 28.07 16.30 9.75
C THR A 621 28.28 15.16 10.75
N ALA A 622 27.79 13.95 10.42
CA ALA A 622 28.02 12.74 11.18
C ALA A 622 29.41 12.10 10.93
N GLY A 623 30.19 12.63 9.99
CA GLY A 623 31.54 12.16 9.67
C GLY A 623 31.62 11.06 8.60
N HIS A 624 30.52 10.76 7.91
CA HIS A 624 30.44 9.71 6.88
C HIS A 624 30.92 10.14 5.50
N ILE A 625 31.20 11.44 5.30
CA ILE A 625 31.69 11.97 4.02
C ILE A 625 32.96 12.78 4.27
N LYS A 626 33.99 12.53 3.46
CA LYS A 626 35.21 13.34 3.48
C LYS A 626 34.90 14.76 3.02
N ILE A 627 35.50 15.75 3.67
CA ILE A 627 35.31 17.18 3.35
C ILE A 627 35.56 17.49 1.86
N THR A 628 36.58 16.86 1.26
CA THR A 628 36.93 17.04 -0.15
C THR A 628 35.84 16.52 -1.09
N ASP A 629 35.25 15.37 -0.78
CA ASP A 629 34.20 14.76 -1.60
C ASP A 629 32.88 15.55 -1.47
N HIS A 630 32.55 16.03 -0.25
CA HIS A 630 31.37 16.87 -0.03
C HIS A 630 31.47 18.23 -0.74
N ILE A 631 32.64 18.88 -0.68
CA ILE A 631 32.91 20.10 -1.46
C ILE A 631 32.81 19.81 -2.96
N SER A 632 33.38 18.69 -3.42
CA SER A 632 33.30 18.30 -4.83
C SER A 632 31.85 18.07 -5.28
N PHE A 633 30.99 17.49 -4.44
CA PHE A 633 29.57 17.34 -4.71
C PHE A 633 28.90 18.71 -4.92
N PHE A 634 29.11 19.66 -4.00
CA PHE A 634 28.56 21.02 -4.13
C PHE A 634 29.07 21.78 -5.36
N ILE A 635 30.36 21.66 -5.66
CA ILE A 635 30.96 22.29 -6.85
C ILE A 635 30.38 21.68 -8.12
N THR A 636 30.25 20.36 -8.21
CA THR A 636 29.61 19.68 -9.36
C THR A 636 28.17 20.14 -9.52
N LEU A 637 27.40 20.15 -8.42
CA LEU A 637 26.01 20.56 -8.42
C LEU A 637 25.86 22.00 -8.96
N LEU A 638 26.63 22.96 -8.46
CA LEU A 638 26.50 24.35 -8.91
C LEU A 638 27.16 24.62 -10.27
N SER A 639 28.23 23.92 -10.62
CA SER A 639 28.94 24.16 -11.89
C SER A 639 28.23 23.56 -13.10
N ARG A 640 27.58 22.40 -12.95
CA ARG A 640 27.01 21.63 -14.07
C ARG A 640 25.49 21.68 -14.14
N PHE A 641 24.79 22.29 -13.19
CA PHE A 641 23.33 22.43 -13.26
C PHE A 641 22.92 23.18 -14.52
N LYS A 642 21.96 22.63 -15.26
CA LYS A 642 21.41 23.28 -16.46
C LYS A 642 20.24 24.17 -16.06
N VAL A 643 20.41 25.49 -16.23
CA VAL A 643 19.39 26.48 -15.92
C VAL A 643 18.63 26.84 -17.20
N PHE A 644 17.30 26.73 -17.18
CA PHE A 644 16.43 27.03 -18.31
C PHE A 644 15.37 28.09 -17.95
N PRO A 645 15.02 28.98 -18.90
CA PRO A 645 15.67 29.19 -20.20
C PRO A 645 17.11 29.75 -20.02
N GLU A 646 18.00 29.42 -20.96
CA GLU A 646 19.41 29.87 -20.93
C GLU A 646 19.52 31.41 -20.99
N ASN A 647 18.61 32.06 -21.73
CA ASN A 647 18.52 33.51 -21.79
C ASN A 647 17.80 34.07 -20.55
N ILE A 648 18.40 35.09 -19.92
CA ILE A 648 17.84 35.74 -18.72
C ILE A 648 16.56 36.55 -19.05
N TYR A 649 16.51 37.13 -20.25
CA TYR A 649 15.32 37.76 -20.82
C TYR A 649 14.91 36.98 -22.09
N PRO A 650 13.82 36.19 -22.08
CA PRO A 650 13.35 35.54 -23.29
C PRO A 650 12.78 36.59 -24.26
N VAL A 651 13.27 36.58 -25.50
CA VAL A 651 12.62 37.28 -26.61
C VAL A 651 11.25 36.62 -26.79
N ILE A 652 10.19 37.42 -26.64
CA ILE A 652 8.78 37.00 -26.63
C ILE A 652 8.52 35.84 -27.60
N GLN A 653 8.23 34.65 -27.07
CA GLN A 653 7.32 33.69 -27.69
C GLN A 653 6.88 32.62 -26.70
N SER A 654 5.60 32.30 -26.85
CA SER A 654 4.84 31.22 -26.25
C SER A 654 5.61 29.92 -26.13
N ASP A 655 5.87 29.47 -24.90
CA ASP A 655 5.33 28.20 -24.41
C ASP A 655 5.55 28.12 -22.89
N THR A 656 4.57 27.52 -22.22
CA THR A 656 4.47 27.30 -20.77
C THR A 656 5.52 26.31 -20.24
N GLU A 657 6.81 26.59 -20.39
CA GLU A 657 7.85 25.89 -19.64
C GLU A 657 8.17 26.65 -18.35
N ILE A 658 7.82 26.05 -17.20
CA ILE A 658 8.15 26.57 -15.87
C ILE A 658 9.69 26.55 -15.74
N GLY A 659 10.32 27.72 -15.78
CA GLY A 659 11.78 27.82 -15.63
C GLY A 659 12.28 27.34 -14.25
N ASN A 660 13.43 26.66 -14.22
CA ASN A 660 14.02 26.11 -12.99
C ASN A 660 14.98 27.09 -12.27
N ARG A 661 15.09 28.32 -12.77
CA ARG A 661 15.97 29.37 -12.22
C ARG A 661 15.70 29.66 -10.74
N GLY A 662 14.43 29.66 -10.31
CA GLY A 662 14.04 29.82 -8.90
C GLY A 662 14.61 28.71 -8.02
N THR A 663 14.44 27.45 -8.45
CA THR A 663 15.02 26.27 -7.79
C THR A 663 16.53 26.38 -7.68
N TYR A 664 17.22 26.75 -8.77
CA TYR A 664 18.67 26.87 -8.77
C TYR A 664 19.20 27.97 -7.81
N LYS A 665 18.49 29.11 -7.71
CA LYS A 665 18.80 30.15 -6.71
C LYS A 665 18.67 29.61 -5.27
N SER A 666 17.61 28.85 -4.99
CA SER A 666 17.41 28.22 -3.69
C SER A 666 18.49 27.16 -3.39
N VAL A 667 18.86 26.32 -4.37
CA VAL A 667 19.98 25.36 -4.26
C VAL A 667 21.29 26.09 -3.94
N THR A 668 21.57 27.19 -4.65
CA THR A 668 22.75 28.04 -4.39
C THR A 668 22.77 28.54 -2.95
N SER A 669 21.62 29.01 -2.44
CA SER A 669 21.48 29.47 -1.06
C SER A 669 21.74 28.37 -0.03
N VAL A 670 21.16 27.18 -0.25
CA VAL A 670 21.35 26.02 0.64
C VAL A 670 22.81 25.56 0.64
N VAL A 671 23.43 25.45 -0.54
CA VAL A 671 24.85 25.08 -0.65
C VAL A 671 25.75 26.09 0.06
N CYS A 672 25.51 27.40 -0.13
CA CYS A 672 26.26 28.45 0.56
C CYS A 672 26.09 28.39 2.09
N SER A 673 24.86 28.14 2.56
CA SER A 673 24.57 27.95 3.99
C SER A 673 25.33 26.76 4.54
N ASN A 674 25.25 25.60 3.87
CA ASN A 674 25.93 24.38 4.29
C ASN A 674 27.45 24.57 4.33
N LEU A 675 28.05 25.17 3.28
CA LEU A 675 29.48 25.50 3.25
C LEU A 675 29.93 26.38 4.42
N SER A 676 29.11 27.34 4.84
CA SER A 676 29.41 28.21 5.98
C SER A 676 29.37 27.48 7.33
N GLN A 677 28.70 26.33 7.40
CA GLN A 677 28.56 25.49 8.59
C GLN A 677 29.65 24.40 8.70
N MET A 678 30.48 24.19 7.66
CA MET A 678 31.49 23.12 7.59
C MET A 678 32.74 23.35 8.48
N GLY A 679 32.70 24.29 9.42
CA GLY A 679 33.79 24.59 10.36
C GLY A 679 34.52 25.90 10.05
N ASP A 680 35.86 25.90 10.06
CA ASP A 680 36.63 27.12 9.79
C ASP A 680 36.52 27.54 8.32
N THR A 681 35.72 28.58 8.09
CA THR A 681 35.55 29.25 6.79
C THR A 681 36.88 29.55 6.07
N SER A 682 37.99 29.74 6.81
CA SER A 682 39.32 30.00 6.23
C SER A 682 39.90 28.83 5.47
N LEU A 683 39.80 27.63 6.05
CA LEU A 683 40.31 26.40 5.47
C LEU A 683 39.39 25.95 4.33
N VAL A 684 38.08 26.05 4.53
CA VAL A 684 37.09 25.77 3.48
C VAL A 684 37.32 26.69 2.28
N PHE A 685 37.56 27.99 2.50
CA PHE A 685 37.90 28.93 1.43
C PHE A 685 39.14 28.48 0.65
N GLN A 686 40.24 28.12 1.33
CA GLN A 686 41.47 27.67 0.66
C GLN A 686 41.27 26.38 -0.18
N MET A 687 40.42 25.46 0.26
CA MET A 687 40.09 24.24 -0.48
C MET A 687 39.24 24.55 -1.73
N VAL A 688 38.30 25.49 -1.62
CA VAL A 688 37.32 25.81 -2.65
C VAL A 688 37.86 26.79 -3.69
N GLU A 689 38.70 27.76 -3.29
CA GLU A 689 39.19 28.87 -4.11
C GLU A 689 39.76 28.41 -5.47
N LYS A 690 40.77 27.52 -5.44
CA LYS A 690 41.44 27.05 -6.66
C LYS A 690 40.49 26.27 -7.57
N VAL A 691 39.60 25.47 -7.00
CA VAL A 691 38.66 24.64 -7.76
C VAL A 691 37.61 25.51 -8.44
N ILE A 692 37.04 26.49 -7.72
CA ILE A 692 36.10 27.45 -8.30
C ILE A 692 36.74 28.25 -9.43
N LEU A 693 37.95 28.80 -9.22
CA LEU A 693 38.64 29.56 -10.26
C LEU A 693 38.92 28.68 -11.50
N GLY A 694 39.29 27.42 -11.31
CA GLY A 694 39.43 26.45 -12.39
C GLY A 694 38.12 26.24 -13.17
N GLN A 695 36.97 26.13 -12.49
CA GLN A 695 35.66 26.02 -13.14
C GLN A 695 35.23 27.31 -13.85
N MET A 696 35.57 28.48 -13.31
CA MET A 696 35.29 29.78 -13.96
C MET A 696 36.03 29.94 -15.29
N LEU A 697 37.25 29.40 -15.40
CA LEU A 697 38.01 29.39 -16.64
C LEU A 697 37.35 28.56 -17.75
N LEU A 698 36.47 27.61 -17.41
CA LEU A 698 35.66 26.85 -18.37
C LEU A 698 34.47 27.63 -18.93
N LYS A 699 34.34 28.91 -18.58
CA LYS A 699 33.28 29.82 -19.03
C LYS A 699 31.88 29.25 -18.73
N PRO A 700 31.46 29.14 -17.45
CA PRO A 700 30.11 28.68 -17.10
C PRO A 700 29.03 29.67 -17.58
N SER A 701 27.75 29.28 -17.54
CA SER A 701 26.62 30.20 -17.77
C SER A 701 26.60 31.33 -16.72
N LEU A 702 25.87 32.41 -16.97
CA LEU A 702 25.80 33.54 -16.03
C LEU A 702 25.23 33.14 -14.66
N ASP A 703 24.27 32.22 -14.63
CA ASP A 703 23.72 31.67 -13.39
C ASP A 703 24.75 30.87 -12.61
N ASN A 704 25.47 29.97 -13.29
CA ASN A 704 26.46 29.11 -12.65
C ASN A 704 27.68 29.93 -12.18
N ALA A 705 28.10 30.92 -12.97
CA ALA A 705 29.10 31.91 -12.57
C ALA A 705 28.66 32.68 -11.32
N CYS A 706 27.40 33.15 -11.28
CA CYS A 706 26.85 33.86 -10.12
C CYS A 706 26.86 32.99 -8.86
N ALA A 707 26.44 31.71 -8.97
CA ALA A 707 26.45 30.77 -7.86
C ALA A 707 27.87 30.54 -7.32
N MET A 708 28.85 30.37 -8.21
CA MET A 708 30.26 30.25 -7.83
C MET A 708 30.82 31.52 -7.15
N LEU A 709 30.49 32.71 -7.66
CA LEU A 709 30.88 33.98 -7.04
C LEU A 709 30.26 34.15 -5.66
N ARG A 710 29.01 33.70 -5.47
CA ARG A 710 28.33 33.67 -4.17
C ARG A 710 29.01 32.72 -3.18
N MET A 711 29.47 31.55 -3.64
CA MET A 711 30.27 30.64 -2.82
C MET A 711 31.58 31.29 -2.35
N LEU A 712 32.29 32.01 -3.23
CA LEU A 712 33.50 32.73 -2.84
C LEU A 712 33.19 33.87 -1.85
N ALA A 713 32.15 34.66 -2.14
CA ALA A 713 31.76 35.79 -1.32
C ALA A 713 31.31 35.37 0.10
N ILE A 714 30.56 34.26 0.24
CA ILE A 714 30.11 33.81 1.57
C ILE A 714 31.27 33.28 2.43
N LEU A 715 32.29 32.68 1.81
CA LEU A 715 33.45 32.12 2.50
C LEU A 715 34.53 33.17 2.81
N ASP A 716 34.57 34.29 2.08
CA ASP A 716 35.49 35.42 2.30
C ASP A 716 35.06 36.30 3.49
N SER A 717 35.10 35.71 4.69
CA SER A 717 34.61 36.31 5.94
C SER A 717 35.50 37.43 6.51
N LYS A 718 36.74 37.59 6.03
CA LYS A 718 37.70 38.64 6.41
C LYS A 718 38.31 39.28 5.15
N PRO A 719 38.69 40.57 5.14
CA PRO A 719 39.27 41.21 3.96
C PRO A 719 40.52 40.48 3.46
N THR A 720 40.50 40.11 2.17
CA THR A 720 41.59 39.53 1.37
C THR A 720 42.26 38.27 1.92
N ARG A 721 41.62 37.10 1.70
CA ARG A 721 42.30 35.78 1.70
C ARG A 721 42.78 35.32 0.31
N LEU A 722 42.35 36.02 -0.75
CA LEU A 722 42.70 35.70 -2.13
C LEU A 722 44.21 35.87 -2.38
N SER A 723 44.82 34.88 -3.04
CA SER A 723 46.21 35.00 -3.49
C SER A 723 46.36 36.03 -4.63
N GLU A 724 47.56 36.55 -4.86
CA GLU A 724 47.79 37.51 -5.95
C GLU A 724 47.47 36.92 -7.34
N GLN A 725 47.77 35.63 -7.55
CA GLN A 725 47.39 34.91 -8.76
C GLN A 725 45.87 34.81 -8.90
N SER A 726 45.17 34.50 -7.81
CA SER A 726 43.71 34.44 -7.78
C SER A 726 43.06 35.78 -8.09
N ILE A 727 43.62 36.88 -7.56
CA ILE A 727 43.13 38.25 -7.81
C ILE A 727 43.23 38.58 -9.31
N ASN A 728 44.34 38.22 -9.98
CA ASN A 728 44.52 38.46 -11.41
C ASN A 728 43.57 37.62 -12.28
N THR A 729 43.39 36.34 -11.95
CA THR A 729 42.44 35.48 -12.67
C THR A 729 41.01 35.98 -12.50
N LEU A 730 40.65 36.33 -11.26
CA LEU A 730 39.32 36.82 -10.92
C LEU A 730 39.04 38.20 -11.53
N SER A 731 40.02 39.12 -11.59
CA SER A 731 39.84 40.44 -12.22
C SER A 731 39.50 40.31 -13.71
N ASN A 732 40.19 39.40 -14.41
CA ASN A 732 39.93 39.14 -15.83
C ASN A 732 38.52 38.59 -16.02
N PHE A 733 38.15 37.55 -15.26
CA PHE A 733 36.81 36.95 -15.33
C PHE A 733 35.70 37.95 -14.97
N LEU A 734 35.83 38.67 -13.86
CA LEU A 734 34.82 39.63 -13.37
C LEU A 734 34.59 40.79 -14.34
N SER A 735 35.63 41.24 -15.03
CA SER A 735 35.51 42.32 -16.02
C SER A 735 34.56 41.92 -17.16
N GLY A 736 34.69 40.70 -17.69
CA GLY A 736 33.78 40.15 -18.71
C GLY A 736 32.40 39.82 -18.17
N TYR A 737 32.34 39.14 -17.01
CA TYR A 737 31.08 38.74 -16.37
C TYR A 737 30.15 39.94 -16.09
N LEU A 738 30.68 41.04 -15.54
CA LEU A 738 29.88 42.23 -15.23
C LEU A 738 29.33 42.90 -16.49
N ILE A 739 30.13 42.93 -17.57
CA ILE A 739 29.71 43.45 -18.87
C ILE A 739 28.56 42.60 -19.42
N ASP A 740 28.72 41.28 -19.41
CA ASP A 740 27.70 40.34 -19.91
C ASP A 740 26.40 40.41 -19.10
N VAL A 741 26.46 40.49 -17.76
CA VAL A 741 25.27 40.64 -16.90
C VAL A 741 24.46 41.88 -17.26
N VAL A 742 25.13 43.04 -17.37
CA VAL A 742 24.45 44.31 -17.65
C VAL A 742 24.00 44.41 -19.11
N HIS A 743 24.69 43.74 -20.02
CA HIS A 743 24.27 43.64 -21.42
C HIS A 743 23.03 42.75 -21.57
N CYS A 744 22.99 41.59 -20.91
CA CYS A 744 21.85 40.66 -20.96
C CYS A 744 20.63 41.12 -20.16
N ILE A 745 20.81 42.03 -19.21
CA ILE A 745 19.77 42.55 -18.32
C ILE A 745 19.84 44.09 -18.37
N PRO A 746 19.36 44.71 -19.46
CA PRO A 746 19.38 46.17 -19.56
C PRO A 746 18.51 46.80 -18.45
N GLU A 747 18.90 47.98 -17.97
CA GLU A 747 18.02 48.80 -17.13
C GLU A 747 16.80 49.21 -17.96
N ASP A 748 15.72 48.45 -17.83
CA ASP A 748 14.47 48.75 -18.52
C ASP A 748 13.82 49.99 -17.89
N HIS A 749 13.62 51.03 -18.70
CA HIS A 749 13.05 52.28 -18.23
C HIS A 749 11.54 52.17 -17.97
N ASP A 750 10.88 51.16 -18.56
CA ASP A 750 9.44 50.95 -18.47
C ASP A 750 9.05 50.02 -17.30
N GLU A 751 9.88 49.02 -16.96
CA GLU A 751 9.67 48.10 -15.83
C GLU A 751 10.87 48.02 -14.85
N PRO A 752 11.23 49.12 -14.16
CA PRO A 752 12.38 49.15 -13.24
C PRO A 752 12.22 48.22 -12.04
N ASN A 753 10.98 47.90 -11.64
CA ASN A 753 10.69 47.03 -10.49
C ASN A 753 11.09 45.56 -10.71
N VAL A 754 11.21 45.11 -11.97
CA VAL A 754 11.55 43.72 -12.31
C VAL A 754 13.04 43.56 -12.60
N SER A 755 13.62 44.48 -13.37
CA SER A 755 15.03 44.42 -13.80
C SER A 755 16.02 44.66 -12.64
N ILE A 756 15.72 45.61 -11.73
CA ILE A 756 16.65 46.00 -10.65
C ILE A 756 16.91 44.85 -9.64
N PRO A 757 15.90 44.13 -9.11
CA PRO A 757 16.13 43.01 -8.21
C PRO A 757 16.94 41.87 -8.86
N ILE A 758 16.69 41.60 -10.15
CA ILE A 758 17.41 40.58 -10.91
C ILE A 758 18.88 41.00 -11.07
N LEU A 759 19.14 42.24 -11.51
CA LEU A 759 20.49 42.78 -11.67
C LEU A 759 21.26 42.72 -10.34
N ARG A 760 20.60 43.10 -9.24
CA ARG A 760 21.17 43.04 -7.90
C ARG A 760 21.58 41.62 -7.51
N TYR A 761 20.84 40.60 -7.92
CA TYR A 761 21.20 39.20 -7.66
C TYR A 761 22.56 38.83 -8.28
N TYR A 762 22.86 39.28 -9.50
CA TYR A 762 24.11 38.95 -10.19
C TYR A 762 25.29 39.84 -9.78
N LEU A 763 25.03 41.11 -9.44
CA LEU A 763 26.08 42.08 -9.10
C LEU A 763 26.55 42.01 -7.65
N LEU A 764 25.66 41.68 -6.71
CA LEU A 764 25.95 41.68 -5.28
C LEU A 764 27.20 40.87 -4.86
N PRO A 765 27.44 39.63 -5.35
CA PRO A 765 28.65 38.90 -4.97
C PRO A 765 29.94 39.61 -5.44
N CYS A 766 29.93 40.26 -6.61
CA CYS A 766 31.06 41.04 -7.10
C CYS A 766 31.32 42.26 -6.21
N PHE A 767 30.26 42.99 -5.85
CA PHE A 767 30.35 44.17 -4.99
C PHE A 767 30.88 43.82 -3.60
N PHE A 768 30.47 42.67 -3.06
CA PHE A 768 31.04 42.15 -1.83
C PHE A 768 32.54 41.89 -1.95
N LEU A 769 33.00 41.25 -3.03
CA LEU A 769 34.43 41.00 -3.26
C LEU A 769 35.23 42.30 -3.44
N PHE A 770 34.64 43.33 -4.08
CA PHE A 770 35.26 44.65 -4.22
C PHE A 770 35.36 45.39 -2.88
N ASP A 771 34.32 45.34 -2.03
CA ASP A 771 34.34 45.86 -0.66
C ASP A 771 35.49 45.26 0.16
N ARG A 772 35.84 44.00 -0.12
CA ARG A 772 36.93 43.29 0.56
C ARG A 772 38.30 43.48 -0.06
N SER A 773 38.42 43.85 -1.34
CA SER A 773 39.69 43.97 -2.06
C SER A 773 39.72 45.18 -3.01
N HIS A 774 40.31 46.29 -2.56
CA HIS A 774 40.50 47.49 -3.37
C HIS A 774 41.37 47.21 -4.61
N LYS A 775 42.39 46.34 -4.46
CA LYS A 775 43.27 45.90 -5.56
C LYS A 775 42.50 45.15 -6.65
N LEU A 776 41.52 44.32 -6.27
CA LEU A 776 40.67 43.63 -7.24
C LEU A 776 39.82 44.63 -8.04
N LEU A 777 39.21 45.61 -7.38
CA LEU A 777 38.42 46.64 -8.05
C LEU A 777 39.28 47.51 -9.00
N ASP A 778 40.46 47.94 -8.56
CA ASP A 778 41.42 48.68 -9.39
C ASP A 778 41.78 47.89 -10.67
N LEU A 779 42.13 46.62 -10.54
CA LEU A 779 42.46 45.76 -11.69
C LEU A 779 41.26 45.55 -12.62
N VAL A 780 40.05 45.37 -12.09
CA VAL A 780 38.82 45.27 -12.90
C VAL A 780 38.57 46.56 -13.68
N LEU A 781 38.72 47.73 -13.05
CA LEU A 781 38.55 49.03 -13.73
C LEU A 781 39.60 49.25 -14.81
N ARG A 782 40.86 48.87 -14.57
CA ARG A 782 41.94 48.93 -15.57
C ARG A 782 41.66 48.02 -16.76
N MET A 783 41.17 46.81 -16.50
CA MET A 783 40.79 45.83 -17.53
C MET A 783 39.58 46.29 -18.35
N MET A 784 38.55 46.84 -17.70
CA MET A 784 37.45 47.50 -18.41
C MET A 784 37.97 48.67 -19.27
N GLY A 785 38.97 49.40 -18.79
CA GLY A 785 39.60 50.47 -19.55
C GLY A 785 40.38 50.00 -20.77
N SER A 786 41.08 48.86 -20.75
CA SER A 786 41.73 48.33 -21.96
C SER A 786 40.70 47.87 -23.00
N LEU A 787 39.59 47.30 -22.55
CA LEU A 787 38.49 46.81 -23.40
C LEU A 787 37.75 47.91 -24.20
N ILE A 788 37.87 49.19 -23.80
CA ILE A 788 37.34 50.35 -24.53
C ILE A 788 38.24 50.73 -25.72
N THR A 789 39.56 50.56 -25.59
CA THR A 789 40.55 51.04 -26.57
C THR A 789 40.94 50.03 -27.64
N GLU A 790 40.77 48.74 -27.42
CA GLU A 790 41.29 47.69 -28.32
C GLU A 790 40.33 47.36 -29.47
N SER A 791 40.75 47.67 -30.70
CA SER A 791 40.27 47.06 -31.94
C SER A 791 41.09 45.83 -32.36
N SER A 792 42.29 45.59 -31.83
CA SER A 792 43.12 44.42 -32.17
C SER A 792 44.46 44.39 -31.41
N SER A 793 44.54 43.80 -30.21
CA SER A 793 45.83 43.46 -29.60
C SER A 793 45.83 42.02 -29.07
N LEU A 794 46.90 41.29 -29.41
CA LEU A 794 47.11 39.85 -29.16
C LEU A 794 47.54 39.52 -27.72
N LEU A 795 47.59 40.51 -26.82
CA LEU A 795 48.07 40.34 -25.45
C LEU A 795 46.95 40.00 -24.45
N PHE A 796 45.70 40.30 -24.77
CA PHE A 796 44.55 40.07 -23.90
C PHE A 796 43.38 39.60 -24.75
N SER A 797 42.93 38.36 -24.54
CA SER A 797 41.88 37.81 -25.38
C SER A 797 40.51 38.40 -25.02
N PRO A 798 39.70 38.87 -25.98
CA PRO A 798 38.28 39.19 -25.80
C PRO A 798 37.42 37.97 -25.42
N ASP A 799 38.03 36.83 -25.11
CA ASP A 799 37.46 35.53 -24.79
C ASP A 799 36.45 35.49 -23.61
N TYR A 800 36.47 36.47 -22.71
CA TYR A 800 35.64 36.46 -21.49
C TYR A 800 34.30 37.20 -21.61
N ILE A 801 34.05 37.87 -22.74
CA ILE A 801 32.78 38.55 -23.03
C ILE A 801 32.00 37.69 -24.03
N ARG A 802 30.87 37.13 -23.61
CA ARG A 802 30.04 36.25 -24.45
C ARG A 802 29.02 37.00 -25.28
N TYR A 803 28.45 38.08 -24.76
CA TYR A 803 27.25 38.67 -25.35
C TYR A 803 27.50 40.07 -25.92
N ALA A 804 28.29 40.91 -25.25
CA ALA A 804 28.60 42.28 -25.71
C ALA A 804 29.77 42.33 -26.72
N THR A 805 29.54 41.82 -27.93
CA THR A 805 30.60 41.64 -28.95
C THR A 805 31.03 42.96 -29.62
N ASP A 806 30.11 43.88 -29.89
CA ASP A 806 30.42 45.18 -30.50
C ASP A 806 31.01 46.20 -29.50
N SER A 807 31.88 47.09 -30.00
CA SER A 807 32.60 48.06 -29.15
C SER A 807 31.68 49.09 -28.49
N SER A 808 30.55 49.43 -29.13
CA SER A 808 29.59 50.40 -28.62
C SER A 808 28.77 49.84 -27.45
N SER A 809 28.24 48.62 -27.59
CA SER A 809 27.48 47.93 -26.55
C SER A 809 28.38 47.59 -25.36
N ARG A 810 29.62 47.17 -25.60
CA ARG A 810 30.63 46.93 -24.55
C ARG A 810 30.91 48.21 -23.76
N THR A 811 31.14 49.33 -24.45
CA THR A 811 31.39 50.62 -23.81
C THR A 811 30.18 51.09 -23.00
N ASN A 812 28.97 50.94 -23.54
CA ASN A 812 27.74 51.29 -22.84
C ASN A 812 27.49 50.39 -21.60
N ALA A 813 27.79 49.09 -21.70
CA ALA A 813 27.69 48.15 -20.58
C ALA A 813 28.72 48.49 -19.48
N ILE A 814 29.97 48.80 -19.83
CA ILE A 814 31.01 49.24 -18.87
C ILE A 814 30.53 50.48 -18.09
N VAL A 815 30.04 51.50 -18.79
CA VAL A 815 29.51 52.71 -18.12
C VAL A 815 28.34 52.36 -17.20
N SER A 816 27.43 51.49 -17.66
CA SER A 816 26.28 51.07 -16.87
C SER A 816 26.68 50.30 -15.61
N VAL A 817 27.70 49.43 -15.69
CA VAL A 817 28.30 48.78 -14.51
C VAL A 817 28.84 49.81 -13.52
N ILE A 818 29.59 50.83 -13.99
CA ILE A 818 30.15 51.88 -13.12
C ILE A 818 29.03 52.70 -12.45
N VAL A 819 27.96 53.02 -13.18
CA VAL A 819 26.78 53.70 -12.63
C VAL A 819 26.17 52.87 -11.50
N LEU A 820 26.03 51.56 -11.69
CA LEU A 820 25.47 50.65 -10.70
C LEU A 820 26.39 50.50 -9.48
N MET A 821 27.70 50.43 -9.67
CA MET A 821 28.67 50.44 -8.57
C MET A 821 28.60 51.75 -7.77
N HIS A 822 28.35 52.89 -8.42
CA HIS A 822 28.18 54.18 -7.75
C HIS A 822 26.86 54.27 -6.95
N ARG A 823 25.84 53.47 -7.31
CA ARG A 823 24.60 53.37 -6.52
C ARG A 823 24.77 52.54 -5.24
N ASP A 824 25.77 51.66 -5.18
CA ASP A 824 26.09 50.89 -3.97
C ASP A 824 26.97 51.71 -3.01
N VAL A 825 26.52 51.89 -1.77
CA VAL A 825 27.18 52.78 -0.79
C VAL A 825 28.62 52.36 -0.49
N LYS A 826 28.91 51.05 -0.44
CA LYS A 826 30.23 50.54 -0.06
C LYS A 826 31.21 50.66 -1.21
N VAL A 827 30.80 50.19 -2.40
CA VAL A 827 31.65 50.24 -3.59
C VAL A 827 31.86 51.69 -4.04
N HIS A 828 30.86 52.56 -3.88
CA HIS A 828 30.99 53.99 -4.18
C HIS A 828 32.09 54.67 -3.36
N LYS A 829 32.25 54.30 -2.09
CA LYS A 829 33.33 54.83 -1.24
C LYS A 829 34.71 54.48 -1.82
N ILE A 830 34.89 53.23 -2.26
CA ILE A 830 36.15 52.75 -2.84
C ILE A 830 36.39 53.37 -4.23
N LEU A 831 35.35 53.48 -5.06
CA LEU A 831 35.40 54.20 -6.34
C LEU A 831 35.82 55.67 -6.18
N SER A 832 35.39 56.31 -5.08
CA SER A 832 35.78 57.68 -4.75
C SER A 832 37.25 57.82 -4.33
N GLU A 833 37.89 56.72 -3.89
CA GLU A 833 39.33 56.64 -3.65
C GLU A 833 40.09 56.38 -4.96
N LEU A 834 39.50 55.64 -5.91
CA LEU A 834 40.04 55.31 -7.25
C LEU A 834 39.64 56.31 -8.35
N LYS A 835 39.75 57.62 -8.08
CA LYS A 835 39.37 58.70 -9.02
C LYS A 835 40.25 58.80 -10.27
N ALA A 836 41.48 58.28 -10.24
CA ALA A 836 42.39 58.38 -11.39
C ALA A 836 41.99 57.40 -12.51
N GLU A 837 41.53 56.21 -12.13
CA GLU A 837 41.13 55.12 -13.02
C GLU A 837 39.79 55.43 -13.71
N THR A 838 38.83 56.02 -12.99
CA THR A 838 37.58 56.54 -13.58
C THR A 838 37.83 57.70 -14.55
N ARG A 839 38.81 58.58 -14.27
CA ARG A 839 39.27 59.61 -15.23
C ARG A 839 39.94 58.99 -16.46
N ASN A 840 40.75 57.95 -16.29
CA ASN A 840 41.37 57.23 -17.40
C ASN A 840 40.32 56.61 -18.33
N LEU A 841 39.25 56.01 -17.78
CA LEU A 841 38.11 55.51 -18.55
C LEU A 841 37.44 56.60 -19.40
N LEU A 842 37.17 57.78 -18.82
CA LEU A 842 36.64 58.96 -19.54
C LEU A 842 37.57 59.41 -20.67
N GLN A 843 38.88 59.47 -20.41
CA GLN A 843 39.88 59.87 -21.41
C GLN A 843 39.97 58.87 -22.57
N LYS A 844 39.87 57.58 -22.28
CA LYS A 844 39.83 56.50 -23.29
C LYS A 844 38.56 56.51 -24.14
N MET A 845 37.41 56.84 -23.55
CA MET A 845 36.16 57.01 -24.30
C MET A 845 36.22 58.24 -25.23
N LEU A 846 36.88 59.32 -24.79
CA LEU A 846 37.12 60.50 -25.64
C LEU A 846 38.03 60.17 -26.81
N SER A 847 39.12 59.42 -26.60
CA SER A 847 40.00 58.98 -27.68
C SER A 847 39.30 58.07 -28.69
N LEU A 848 38.37 57.23 -28.21
CA LEU A 848 37.55 56.37 -29.08
C LEU A 848 36.58 57.19 -29.95
N GLN A 849 36.00 58.26 -29.41
CA GLN A 849 35.13 59.19 -30.18
C GLN A 849 35.91 60.02 -31.21
N SER A 850 37.17 60.38 -30.92
CA SER A 850 38.01 61.19 -31.80
C SER A 850 38.82 60.40 -32.83
N SER A 851 38.81 59.07 -32.75
CA SER A 851 39.53 58.20 -33.67
C SER A 851 38.83 58.13 -35.04
N GLU A 852 39.50 58.62 -36.08
CA GLU A 852 39.03 58.52 -37.48
C GLU A 852 39.20 57.11 -38.07
N GLU A 853 39.99 56.24 -37.43
CA GLU A 853 40.33 54.89 -37.93
C GLU A 853 39.24 53.83 -37.69
N ILE A 854 38.23 54.13 -36.86
CA ILE A 854 37.18 53.15 -36.47
C ILE A 854 35.87 53.51 -37.18
N ASN A 855 35.44 52.65 -38.10
CA ASN A 855 34.24 52.81 -38.92
C ASN A 855 32.95 52.56 -38.10
N MET A 856 32.58 53.50 -37.21
CA MET A 856 31.38 53.42 -36.35
C MET A 856 30.13 54.02 -37.02
N THR A 857 28.99 53.36 -36.86
CA THR A 857 27.67 53.85 -37.28
C THR A 857 27.22 55.06 -36.44
N ILE A 858 26.27 55.85 -36.96
CA ILE A 858 25.71 57.03 -36.26
C ILE A 858 25.06 56.61 -34.93
N GLU A 859 24.39 55.46 -34.91
CA GLU A 859 23.73 54.93 -33.71
C GLU A 859 24.76 54.53 -32.63
N GLU A 860 25.87 53.89 -33.03
CA GLU A 860 26.96 53.52 -32.13
C GLU A 860 27.66 54.73 -31.52
N ARG A 861 27.94 55.78 -32.32
CA ARG A 861 28.49 57.04 -31.81
C ARG A 861 27.54 57.71 -30.83
N HIS A 862 26.24 57.71 -31.11
CA HIS A 862 25.24 58.27 -30.21
C HIS A 862 25.16 57.49 -28.88
N LYS A 863 25.20 56.14 -28.92
CA LYS A 863 25.26 55.28 -27.73
C LYS A 863 26.51 55.58 -26.87
N ILE A 864 27.69 55.65 -27.48
CA ILE A 864 28.95 55.97 -26.79
C ILE A 864 28.91 57.40 -26.22
N ARG A 865 28.29 58.36 -26.93
CA ARG A 865 28.14 59.72 -26.43
C ARG A 865 27.23 59.80 -25.21
N ARG A 866 26.08 59.12 -25.24
CA ARG A 866 25.17 59.03 -24.10
C ARG A 866 25.85 58.37 -22.89
N ALA A 867 26.65 57.33 -23.12
CA ALA A 867 27.43 56.68 -22.08
C ALA A 867 28.50 57.62 -21.49
N PHE A 868 29.22 58.37 -22.34
CA PHE A 868 30.18 59.39 -21.91
C PHE A 868 29.53 60.45 -21.02
N ASP A 869 28.39 60.99 -21.45
CA ASP A 869 27.68 62.04 -20.70
C ASP A 869 27.17 61.52 -19.34
N LYS A 870 26.68 60.28 -19.27
CA LYS A 870 26.31 59.60 -18.00
C LYS A 870 27.50 59.48 -17.04
N LEU A 871 28.66 59.04 -17.53
CA LEU A 871 29.86 58.89 -16.70
C LEU A 871 30.45 60.25 -16.28
N LYS A 872 30.35 61.27 -17.14
CA LYS A 872 30.75 62.66 -16.84
C LYS A 872 29.86 63.30 -15.77
N ALA A 873 28.55 63.04 -15.79
CA ALA A 873 27.62 63.51 -14.76
C ALA A 873 27.97 62.94 -13.37
N LEU A 874 28.34 61.65 -13.30
CA LEU A 874 28.75 61.00 -12.05
C LEU A 874 30.08 61.53 -11.49
N THR A 875 31.03 61.85 -12.37
CA THR A 875 32.33 62.40 -11.95
C THR A 875 32.28 63.88 -11.56
N SER A 876 31.35 64.65 -12.14
CA SER A 876 31.14 66.08 -11.83
C SER A 876 30.27 66.32 -10.59
N ALA A 877 29.33 65.42 -10.27
CA ALA A 877 28.54 65.47 -9.03
C ALA A 877 29.40 65.32 -7.75
N ASN A 878 30.64 64.84 -7.87
CA ASN A 878 31.60 64.68 -6.77
C ASN A 878 32.46 65.93 -6.48
N GLY A 879 32.08 67.10 -7.03
CA GLY A 879 32.67 68.40 -6.72
C GLY A 879 34.13 68.55 -7.14
N LEU A 880 34.36 69.10 -8.34
CA LEU A 880 35.45 70.06 -8.62
C LEU A 880 35.24 70.70 -10.01
N PRO A 881 35.69 71.96 -10.19
CA PRO A 881 35.31 72.83 -11.30
C PRO A 881 36.05 72.48 -12.60
N ALA A 882 35.45 72.91 -13.70
CA ALA A 882 36.03 72.80 -15.03
C ALA A 882 37.35 73.56 -15.15
N SER A 883 38.36 72.91 -15.72
CA SER A 883 39.45 73.55 -16.46
C SER A 883 39.76 72.70 -17.67
#